data_AF-A0ABD6ELF1-F1
#
_entry.id   AF-A0ABD6ELF1-F1
#
_cell.length_a   1.000
_cell.length_b   1.000
_cell.length_c   1.000
_cell.angle_alpha   90.00
_cell.angle_beta   90.00
_cell.angle_gamma   90.00
#
_symmetry.space_group_name_H-M   'P 1'
#
loop_
_entity.id
_entity.type
_entity.pdbx_description
1 polymer ?
#
loop_
_entity_poly.entity_id
_entity_poly.type
_entity_poly.pdbx_seq_one_letter_code
_entity_poly.pdbx_strand_id
1 'polypeptide(L)'
;MYTNSLYRIQDTLDQRQIVVRDFSHRCEQILQEAIKWAPGSTHSHLLEYVSNANSVIDGSLKLTIEAVLKNCNQGGRENESAPGASLYLSSLHLRSLYIGQVKGMLAMCQSEDIPCAENKLVESLERALDEALKNGKDQEVTDCIMRLAALFITIKDLSNRLLHTLVWLPLRCFTEQIMRLCVLCWNWIIVARNDIEILFLQELSSCWLSVVQKRIGLFERDSEQISPLCVQYGKKAKSPLTLPHAIWIDFICERVSIAKYSNQEWLDIFEMMFMQTLPLMVGEPVEGLNRDSYCIPLLEMSVNTSTAMMTRNIEAIGVRFQLLSCILSMIQVESLSSRISKNILRQRVYSSALDYFTIPPQTPTQNSSQLKNDIRLLLAFWNNLYADVKYIKKEMFASIDTDLNSASTLSSTSADHHDEVAVNNRANAQTWHAATSSNWVTMVASQGKAAHVSNRTITTDVQNRNLHGDVEKQVKLYTRRRNLILVFLANEIERLSAWLNPLGESVEEGENAVEQWRKATFPDQRSELKLMKDNIHLAWEISPELAVHMPARFRSCSSCYAILQELITHSPEIVSHIPEALPLLLGDGKILEERTEEMKTLSHILTWATCSPVMALSLLGARQYPSHPVTVQYAGRVLRSYPPDVLLLYIPQLVQALRHDTMGYVAELIVWLSGHSQLLAHQLLWNMKTNLYRDEDSKVIDPEMFEPLSDLINKITSQLEGAARKFYNSEFNLLKRITDISGTIKPYPKGEARKKACLDALREIKLETVAYLPSNPEAVLLDIDYNSATPMQSAAKAPFLTRFKVRQCGVQELERIGLAAHQNGVSQEEYYKKLARSDDRNFCWQAAIFKVGDDVRQDMLALQLMRLMRNIFAVVGLDVRLFPYRVVATAPGCGVIECVPNSKSRDQLGRQTDFGLYEYFLTTYGDESTETLQNARRNFIRSMAAYSVFSFLLQIKDRHNGNIMIDRDGHIVHIDFGFMFESSPGGNLGFEPDFKLSQEMVAIMGGKMEAPAFRWFASLCVQAYLAVRPYEKAFIALVSLMLDTRLPCFRGKTIQQFRDRFAPLSSDRDAAKYMLQIIRNCYLNVRSKMYDQLQYIQNEIPY
;
A
#
# COMPACT_ATOMS: atom_id res chain seq x y z
N MET A 1 -54.17 -2.64 0.44
CA MET A 1 -55.18 -3.66 0.77
C MET A 1 -55.69 -3.40 2.19
N TYR A 2 -57.01 -3.22 2.33
CA TYR A 2 -57.84 -3.31 3.56
C TYR A 2 -57.32 -2.66 4.87
N THR A 3 -57.54 -1.35 5.05
CA THR A 3 -57.62 -0.72 6.40
C THR A 3 -59.06 -0.38 6.83
N ASN A 4 -60.06 -0.59 5.95
CA ASN A 4 -61.48 -0.32 6.24
C ASN A 4 -62.19 -1.48 6.98
N SER A 5 -61.46 -2.46 7.50
CA SER A 5 -62.02 -3.60 8.23
C SER A 5 -62.04 -3.26 9.73
N LEU A 6 -63.24 -3.08 10.32
CA LEU A 6 -63.38 -2.97 11.77
C LEU A 6 -63.00 -4.31 12.43
N TYR A 7 -62.05 -4.27 13.38
CA TYR A 7 -61.66 -5.45 14.14
C TYR A 7 -62.76 -5.86 15.12
N ARG A 8 -63.19 -7.13 15.08
CA ARG A 8 -64.12 -7.70 16.07
C ARG A 8 -63.32 -8.21 17.26
N ILE A 9 -63.47 -7.55 18.41
CA ILE A 9 -62.78 -7.88 19.66
C ILE A 9 -63.50 -9.05 20.37
N GLN A 10 -62.75 -9.93 21.04
CA GLN A 10 -63.30 -11.06 21.81
C GLN A 10 -64.14 -10.60 23.01
N ASP A 11 -65.07 -11.42 23.49
CA ASP A 11 -66.03 -11.00 24.53
C ASP A 11 -65.42 -10.94 25.95
N THR A 12 -64.37 -11.73 26.23
CA THR A 12 -63.73 -11.79 27.56
C THR A 12 -62.37 -11.12 27.61
N LEU A 13 -62.01 -10.57 28.77
CA LEU A 13 -60.71 -9.90 29.01
C LEU A 13 -59.52 -10.84 28.78
N ASP A 14 -59.61 -12.09 29.24
CA ASP A 14 -58.54 -13.09 29.06
C ASP A 14 -58.30 -13.42 27.59
N GLN A 15 -59.37 -13.60 26.80
CA GLN A 15 -59.25 -13.84 25.36
C GLN A 15 -58.69 -12.63 24.62
N ARG A 16 -59.08 -11.41 25.02
CA ARG A 16 -58.48 -10.17 24.49
C ARG A 16 -56.98 -10.11 24.79
N GLN A 17 -56.57 -10.46 26.01
CA GLN A 17 -55.17 -10.44 26.41
C GLN A 17 -54.33 -11.47 25.63
N ILE A 18 -54.88 -12.66 25.37
CA ILE A 18 -54.23 -13.67 24.52
C ILE A 18 -54.07 -13.16 23.08
N VAL A 19 -55.13 -12.62 22.48
CA VAL A 19 -55.09 -12.11 21.09
C VAL A 19 -54.11 -10.94 20.95
N VAL A 20 -54.07 -10.00 21.90
CA VAL A 20 -53.10 -8.88 21.89
C VAL A 20 -51.67 -9.38 22.03
N ARG A 21 -51.44 -10.41 22.87
CA ARG A 21 -50.11 -11.01 23.04
C ARG A 21 -49.64 -11.71 21.76
N ASP A 22 -50.52 -12.46 21.11
CA ASP A 22 -50.22 -13.16 19.86
C ASP A 22 -49.95 -12.17 18.72
N PHE A 23 -50.79 -11.13 18.59
CA PHE A 23 -50.58 -10.03 17.65
C PHE A 23 -49.24 -9.32 17.89
N SER A 24 -48.92 -8.99 19.14
CA SER A 24 -47.65 -8.34 19.50
C SER A 24 -46.44 -9.21 19.12
N HIS A 25 -46.51 -10.52 19.36
CA HIS A 25 -45.45 -11.45 18.97
C HIS A 25 -45.28 -11.52 17.45
N ARG A 26 -46.38 -11.53 16.70
CA ARG A 26 -46.33 -11.53 15.23
C ARG A 26 -45.76 -10.23 14.67
N CYS A 27 -46.12 -9.09 15.25
CA CYS A 27 -45.52 -7.79 14.91
C CYS A 27 -44.02 -7.77 15.17
N GLU A 28 -43.57 -8.28 16.33
CA GLU A 28 -42.14 -8.37 16.66
C GLU A 28 -41.37 -9.22 15.65
N GLN A 29 -41.92 -10.37 15.24
CA GLN A 29 -41.33 -11.24 14.20
C GLN A 29 -41.21 -10.54 12.84
N ILE A 30 -42.24 -9.84 12.39
CA ILE A 30 -42.23 -9.14 11.09
C ILE A 30 -41.24 -7.98 11.12
N LEU A 31 -41.20 -7.21 12.21
CA LEU A 31 -40.25 -6.12 12.39
C LEU A 31 -38.80 -6.63 12.45
N GLN A 32 -38.58 -7.78 13.08
CA GLN A 32 -37.28 -8.46 13.08
C GLN A 32 -36.81 -8.81 11.68
N GLU A 33 -37.65 -9.45 10.86
CA GLU A 33 -37.31 -9.78 9.49
C GLU A 33 -37.12 -8.54 8.61
N ALA A 34 -37.96 -7.50 8.78
CA ALA A 34 -37.81 -6.25 8.03
C ALA A 34 -36.50 -5.52 8.35
N ILE A 35 -36.11 -5.43 9.63
CA ILE A 35 -34.84 -4.82 10.06
C ILE A 35 -33.64 -5.63 9.55
N LYS A 36 -33.75 -6.95 9.49
CA LYS A 36 -32.68 -7.83 9.00
C LYS A 36 -32.34 -7.61 7.53
N TRP A 37 -33.34 -7.38 6.68
CA TRP A 37 -33.16 -7.25 5.23
C TRP A 37 -33.03 -5.80 4.74
N ALA A 38 -33.67 -4.85 5.42
CA ALA A 38 -33.67 -3.44 5.04
C ALA A 38 -33.64 -2.54 6.29
N PRO A 39 -32.53 -2.52 7.04
CA PRO A 39 -32.44 -1.82 8.33
C PRO A 39 -32.64 -0.31 8.19
N GLY A 40 -32.00 0.34 7.21
CA GLY A 40 -32.08 1.79 7.03
C GLY A 40 -33.50 2.25 6.69
N SER A 41 -34.13 1.56 5.73
CA SER A 41 -35.49 1.86 5.27
C SER A 41 -36.52 1.56 6.37
N THR A 42 -36.40 0.40 7.02
CA THR A 42 -37.33 -0.01 8.08
C THR A 42 -37.23 0.93 9.28
N HIS A 43 -36.02 1.27 9.74
CA HIS A 43 -35.84 2.27 10.78
C HIS A 43 -36.45 3.62 10.39
N SER A 44 -36.27 4.06 9.14
CA SER A 44 -36.83 5.34 8.70
C SER A 44 -38.38 5.34 8.69
N HIS A 45 -39.02 4.25 8.26
CA HIS A 45 -40.47 4.08 8.34
C HIS A 45 -40.98 4.08 9.78
N LEU A 46 -40.26 3.41 10.70
CA LEU A 46 -40.61 3.41 12.11
C LEU A 46 -40.46 4.81 12.73
N LEU A 47 -39.40 5.53 12.40
CA LEU A 47 -39.18 6.91 12.87
C LEU A 47 -40.29 7.85 12.38
N GLU A 48 -40.70 7.72 11.12
CA GLU A 48 -41.79 8.52 10.55
C GLU A 48 -43.14 8.18 11.21
N TYR A 49 -43.40 6.90 11.49
CA TYR A 49 -44.57 6.47 12.25
C TYR A 49 -44.61 7.11 13.64
N VAL A 50 -43.47 7.10 14.37
CA VAL A 50 -43.36 7.72 15.69
C VAL A 50 -43.55 9.24 15.62
N SER A 51 -43.00 9.92 14.61
CA SER A 51 -43.14 11.37 14.45
C SER A 51 -44.58 11.81 14.15
N ASN A 52 -45.40 10.94 13.56
CA ASN A 52 -46.80 11.23 13.22
C ASN A 52 -47.80 10.75 14.29
N ALA A 53 -47.34 9.98 15.29
CA ALA A 53 -48.19 9.51 16.37
C ALA A 53 -48.50 10.65 17.36
N ASN A 54 -49.75 11.13 17.38
CA ASN A 54 -50.21 12.25 18.20
C ASN A 54 -50.35 11.97 19.71
N SER A 55 -50.00 10.78 20.21
CA SER A 55 -50.25 10.36 21.60
C SER A 55 -48.99 9.79 22.27
N VAL A 56 -48.60 10.40 23.39
CA VAL A 56 -47.50 9.97 24.27
C VAL A 56 -47.85 8.67 25.04
N ILE A 57 -49.10 8.20 24.99
CA ILE A 57 -49.65 7.10 25.79
C ILE A 57 -50.17 5.96 24.89
N ASP A 58 -49.56 5.74 23.72
CA ASP A 58 -49.99 4.66 22.83
C ASP A 58 -49.13 3.39 23.00
N GLY A 59 -49.79 2.24 23.19
CA GLY A 59 -49.12 0.93 23.33
C GLY A 59 -48.34 0.52 22.08
N SER A 60 -48.73 1.08 20.92
CA SER A 60 -48.06 0.93 19.64
C SER A 60 -46.62 1.49 19.65
N LEU A 61 -46.42 2.69 20.20
CA LEU A 61 -45.14 3.38 20.30
C LEU A 61 -44.15 2.57 21.15
N LYS A 62 -44.64 2.02 22.27
CA LYS A 62 -43.84 1.16 23.16
C LYS A 62 -43.39 -0.11 22.44
N LEU A 63 -44.28 -0.79 21.72
CA LEU A 63 -43.95 -1.99 20.95
C LEU A 63 -42.90 -1.71 19.86
N THR A 64 -43.01 -0.58 19.15
CA THR A 64 -42.04 -0.18 18.13
C THR A 64 -40.66 0.09 18.73
N ILE A 65 -40.59 0.86 19.82
CA ILE A 65 -39.32 1.17 20.50
C ILE A 65 -38.71 -0.09 21.10
N GLU A 66 -39.50 -0.97 21.73
CA GLU A 66 -39.01 -2.23 22.28
C GLU A 66 -38.47 -3.17 21.20
N ALA A 67 -39.14 -3.28 20.04
CA ALA A 67 -38.67 -4.11 18.93
C ALA A 67 -37.34 -3.60 18.35
N VAL A 68 -37.20 -2.29 18.16
CA VAL A 68 -35.94 -1.68 17.68
C VAL A 68 -34.81 -1.88 18.70
N LEU A 69 -35.06 -1.62 19.99
CA LEU A 69 -34.05 -1.76 21.04
C LEU A 69 -33.62 -3.23 21.24
N LYS A 70 -34.54 -4.19 21.19
CA LYS A 70 -34.21 -5.62 21.28
C LYS A 70 -33.33 -6.08 20.11
N ASN A 71 -33.61 -5.62 18.89
CA ASN A 71 -32.81 -5.98 17.72
C ASN A 71 -31.45 -5.31 17.69
N CYS A 72 -31.34 -4.08 18.20
CA CYS A 72 -30.06 -3.41 18.37
C CYS A 72 -29.13 -4.14 19.35
N ASN A 73 -29.69 -4.85 20.33
CA ASN A 73 -28.93 -5.63 21.31
C ASN A 73 -28.49 -7.02 20.81
N GLN A 74 -29.12 -7.55 19.76
CA GLN A 74 -28.78 -8.88 19.20
C GLN A 74 -27.72 -8.82 18.08
N GLY A 75 -27.40 -7.63 17.56
CA GLY A 75 -26.46 -7.44 16.45
C GLY A 75 -25.06 -6.92 16.82
N GLY A 76 -24.74 -6.79 18.11
CA GLY A 76 -23.50 -6.15 18.57
C GLY A 76 -22.36 -7.13 18.85
N ARG A 77 -21.21 -6.89 18.22
CA ARG A 77 -19.88 -7.40 18.65
C ARG A 77 -19.68 -7.04 20.13
N GLU A 78 -19.14 -7.96 20.94
CA GLU A 78 -19.07 -7.90 22.41
C GLU A 78 -18.34 -6.68 23.05
N ASN A 79 -17.84 -5.70 22.28
CA ASN A 79 -17.04 -4.59 22.84
C ASN A 79 -17.35 -3.18 22.30
N GLU A 80 -18.42 -2.95 21.54
CA GLU A 80 -18.87 -1.60 21.18
C GLU A 80 -20.27 -1.34 21.73
N SER A 81 -20.43 -0.31 22.57
CA SER A 81 -21.72 0.15 23.09
C SER A 81 -22.74 0.28 21.95
N ALA A 82 -23.78 -0.55 21.95
CA ALA A 82 -24.76 -0.75 20.88
C ALA A 82 -25.06 0.52 20.04
N PRO A 83 -24.36 0.75 18.91
CA PRO A 83 -24.44 2.00 18.16
C PRO A 83 -25.80 2.20 17.48
N GLY A 84 -26.55 1.13 17.24
CA GLY A 84 -27.86 1.18 16.57
C GLY A 84 -28.95 1.92 17.37
N ALA A 85 -29.00 1.72 18.70
CA ALA A 85 -30.00 2.37 19.55
C ALA A 85 -29.74 3.87 19.71
N SER A 86 -28.47 4.25 19.89
CA SER A 86 -28.04 5.65 19.94
C SER A 86 -28.28 6.37 18.61
N LEU A 87 -27.98 5.71 17.49
CA LEU A 87 -28.24 6.25 16.15
C LEU A 87 -29.74 6.43 15.87
N TYR A 88 -30.57 5.48 16.29
CA TYR A 88 -32.03 5.57 16.15
C TYR A 88 -32.61 6.73 16.95
N LEU A 89 -32.25 6.84 18.23
CA LEU A 89 -32.75 7.90 19.11
C LEU A 89 -32.25 9.29 18.70
N SER A 90 -30.97 9.40 18.32
CA SER A 90 -30.44 10.65 17.78
C SER A 90 -31.13 11.04 16.48
N SER A 91 -31.35 10.10 15.56
CA SER A 91 -32.10 10.35 14.32
C SER A 91 -33.53 10.83 14.59
N LEU A 92 -34.23 10.22 15.56
CA LEU A 92 -35.56 10.66 15.98
C LEU A 92 -35.52 12.10 16.51
N HIS A 93 -34.61 12.39 17.44
CA HIS A 93 -34.44 13.70 18.03
C HIS A 93 -34.16 14.77 16.97
N LEU A 94 -33.21 14.50 16.06
CA LEU A 94 -32.85 15.44 14.99
C LEU A 94 -34.07 15.71 14.09
N ARG A 95 -34.78 14.68 13.62
CA ARG A 95 -35.98 14.85 12.77
C ARG A 95 -37.02 15.75 13.45
N SER A 96 -37.39 15.44 14.69
CA SER A 96 -38.39 16.23 15.43
C SER A 96 -37.93 17.67 15.68
N LEU A 97 -36.65 17.86 16.05
CA LEU A 97 -36.08 19.17 16.31
C LEU A 97 -36.12 20.07 15.07
N TYR A 98 -35.59 19.60 13.93
CA TYR A 98 -35.49 20.44 12.74
C TYR A 98 -36.84 20.60 12.02
N ILE A 99 -37.74 19.61 12.07
CA ILE A 99 -39.15 19.82 11.66
C ILE A 99 -39.75 20.97 12.48
N GLY A 100 -39.58 20.95 13.81
CA GLY A 100 -40.09 21.99 14.70
C GLY A 100 -39.52 23.37 14.37
N GLN A 101 -38.19 23.45 14.19
CA GLN A 101 -37.51 24.70 13.81
C GLN A 101 -38.05 25.25 12.49
N VAL A 102 -38.14 24.42 11.45
CA VAL A 102 -38.58 24.87 10.12
C VAL A 102 -40.06 25.25 10.13
N LYS A 103 -40.92 24.51 10.84
CA LYS A 103 -42.33 24.92 11.03
C LYS A 103 -42.43 26.29 11.71
N GLY A 104 -41.59 26.55 12.71
CA GLY A 104 -41.49 27.87 13.34
C GLY A 104 -41.02 28.96 12.39
N MET A 105 -39.99 28.70 11.57
CA MET A 105 -39.50 29.64 10.56
C MET A 105 -40.56 29.95 9.50
N LEU A 106 -41.28 28.94 9.02
CA LEU A 106 -42.37 29.11 8.07
C LEU A 106 -43.54 29.91 8.67
N ALA A 107 -43.89 29.67 9.94
CA ALA A 107 -44.93 30.43 10.63
C ALA A 107 -44.58 31.92 10.74
N MET A 108 -43.31 32.25 11.02
CA MET A 108 -42.84 33.64 11.02
C MET A 108 -42.97 34.29 9.64
N CYS A 109 -42.55 33.59 8.58
CA CYS A 109 -42.66 34.13 7.23
C CYS A 109 -44.11 34.31 6.74
N GLN A 110 -45.04 33.48 7.22
CA GLN A 110 -46.48 33.62 6.93
C GLN A 110 -47.11 34.80 7.67
N SER A 111 -46.57 35.20 8.82
CA SER A 111 -47.06 36.36 9.58
C SER A 111 -46.68 37.72 8.96
N GLU A 112 -45.68 37.74 8.06
CA GLU A 112 -45.17 38.97 7.42
C GLU A 112 -45.74 39.22 6.00
N ASP A 113 -46.72 38.44 5.53
CA ASP A 113 -47.38 38.58 4.21
C ASP A 113 -46.39 38.65 3.01
N ILE A 114 -45.27 37.94 3.10
CA ILE A 114 -44.22 37.97 2.06
C ILE A 114 -44.61 37.00 0.92
N PRO A 115 -44.87 37.48 -0.31
CA PRO A 115 -45.04 36.59 -1.46
C PRO A 115 -43.73 35.82 -1.72
N CYS A 116 -43.82 34.51 -1.97
CA CYS A 116 -42.67 33.64 -2.23
C CYS A 116 -41.74 33.43 -1.00
N ALA A 117 -42.29 33.51 0.22
CA ALA A 117 -41.59 33.27 1.48
C ALA A 117 -40.75 31.98 1.51
N GLU A 118 -41.29 30.88 0.95
CA GLU A 118 -40.61 29.58 0.91
C GLU A 118 -39.31 29.65 0.09
N ASN A 119 -39.33 30.25 -1.10
CA ASN A 119 -38.13 30.35 -1.96
C ASN A 119 -37.06 31.27 -1.36
N LYS A 120 -37.45 32.34 -0.68
CA LYS A 120 -36.50 33.19 0.06
C LYS A 120 -35.84 32.43 1.21
N LEU A 121 -36.60 31.59 1.91
CA LEU A 121 -36.08 30.73 2.97
C LEU A 121 -35.10 29.69 2.41
N VAL A 122 -35.44 29.07 1.26
CA VAL A 122 -34.53 28.17 0.53
C VAL A 122 -33.21 28.87 0.21
N GLU A 123 -33.23 30.05 -0.39
CA GLU A 123 -32.02 30.80 -0.74
C GLU A 123 -31.18 31.19 0.49
N SER A 124 -31.83 31.54 1.60
CA SER A 124 -31.14 31.87 2.84
C SER A 124 -30.43 30.64 3.44
N LEU A 125 -31.09 29.48 3.43
CA LEU A 125 -30.51 28.24 3.94
C LEU A 125 -29.41 27.69 3.03
N GLU A 126 -29.56 27.81 1.71
CA GLU A 126 -28.49 27.47 0.74
C GLU A 126 -27.25 28.36 0.94
N ARG A 127 -27.43 29.68 1.12
CA ARG A 127 -26.31 30.59 1.43
C ARG A 127 -25.65 30.25 2.77
N ALA A 128 -26.43 29.96 3.79
CA ALA A 128 -25.89 29.54 5.09
C ALA A 128 -25.10 28.22 4.98
N LEU A 129 -25.58 27.27 4.18
CA LEU A 129 -24.86 26.03 3.89
C LEU A 129 -23.54 26.31 3.17
N ASP A 130 -23.52 27.21 2.19
CA ASP A 130 -22.31 27.60 1.46
C ASP A 130 -21.26 28.22 2.39
N GLU A 131 -21.68 29.07 3.32
CA GLU A 131 -20.82 29.67 4.34
C GLU A 131 -20.31 28.64 5.34
N ALA A 132 -21.19 27.75 5.83
CA ALA A 132 -20.80 26.68 6.75
C ALA A 132 -19.77 25.73 6.13
N LEU A 133 -19.94 25.38 4.86
CA LEU A 133 -19.00 24.55 4.11
C LEU A 133 -17.64 25.24 3.92
N LYS A 134 -17.61 26.57 3.72
CA LYS A 134 -16.35 27.34 3.66
C LYS A 134 -15.66 27.44 5.02
N ASN A 135 -16.44 27.56 6.09
CA ASN A 135 -15.92 27.67 7.46
C ASN A 135 -15.39 26.33 8.02
N GLY A 136 -15.74 25.20 7.39
CA GLY A 136 -15.25 23.87 7.79
C GLY A 136 -15.76 23.40 9.16
N LYS A 137 -16.89 23.93 9.63
CA LYS A 137 -17.50 23.57 10.91
C LYS A 137 -18.61 22.54 10.70
N ASP A 138 -18.33 21.28 11.02
CA ASP A 138 -19.24 20.16 10.75
C ASP A 138 -20.63 20.31 11.39
N GLN A 139 -20.73 20.96 12.55
CA GLN A 139 -21.99 21.16 13.25
C GLN A 139 -22.91 22.17 12.56
N GLU A 140 -22.35 23.29 12.05
CA GLU A 140 -23.11 24.29 11.29
C GLU A 140 -23.60 23.69 9.96
N VAL A 141 -22.76 22.87 9.31
CA VAL A 141 -23.13 22.13 8.09
C VAL A 141 -24.27 21.14 8.39
N THR A 142 -24.19 20.43 9.51
CA THR A 142 -25.23 19.49 9.95
C THR A 142 -26.57 20.19 10.14
N ASP A 143 -26.59 21.31 10.86
CA ASP A 143 -27.79 22.12 11.09
C ASP A 143 -28.43 22.57 9.77
N CYS A 144 -27.64 23.06 8.82
CA CYS A 144 -28.13 23.55 7.54
C CYS A 144 -28.74 22.43 6.70
N ILE A 145 -28.06 21.28 6.59
CA ILE A 145 -28.55 20.12 5.83
C ILE A 145 -29.85 19.58 6.42
N MET A 146 -29.94 19.46 7.74
CA MET A 146 -31.15 18.97 8.40
C MET A 146 -32.32 19.95 8.27
N ARG A 147 -32.08 21.27 8.33
CA ARG A 147 -33.10 22.29 8.05
C ARG A 147 -33.59 22.23 6.60
N LEU A 148 -32.70 22.06 5.63
CA LEU A 148 -33.07 21.91 4.21
C LEU A 148 -33.92 20.65 3.98
N ALA A 149 -33.56 19.53 4.60
CA ALA A 149 -34.35 18.29 4.52
C ALA A 149 -35.73 18.44 5.18
N ALA A 150 -35.80 19.06 6.36
CA ALA A 150 -37.06 19.35 7.05
C ALA A 150 -37.96 20.31 6.25
N LEU A 151 -37.37 21.31 5.60
CA LEU A 151 -38.08 22.23 4.71
C LEU A 151 -38.65 21.52 3.50
N PHE A 152 -37.87 20.65 2.86
CA PHE A 152 -38.32 19.87 1.72
C PHE A 152 -39.54 18.97 2.04
N ILE A 153 -39.59 18.42 3.26
CA ILE A 153 -40.72 17.59 3.72
C ILE A 153 -41.95 18.44 4.08
N THR A 154 -41.75 19.66 4.59
CA THR A 154 -42.84 20.52 5.05
C THR A 154 -43.56 21.25 3.91
N ILE A 155 -42.84 21.54 2.80
CA ILE A 155 -43.42 22.18 1.61
C ILE A 155 -44.35 21.20 0.88
N LYS A 156 -45.54 21.67 0.49
CA LYS A 156 -46.54 20.86 -0.23
C LYS A 156 -46.15 20.59 -1.68
N ASP A 157 -45.61 21.59 -2.36
CA ASP A 157 -45.19 21.47 -3.77
C ASP A 157 -43.82 20.79 -3.90
N LEU A 158 -43.58 20.15 -5.05
CA LEU A 158 -42.30 19.52 -5.33
C LEU A 158 -41.27 20.57 -5.77
N SER A 159 -40.22 20.78 -4.96
CA SER A 159 -39.09 21.64 -5.33
C SER A 159 -37.90 20.82 -5.84
N ASN A 160 -37.73 20.77 -7.16
CA ASN A 160 -36.58 20.09 -7.79
C ASN A 160 -35.24 20.72 -7.36
N ARG A 161 -35.20 22.03 -7.10
CA ARG A 161 -34.01 22.74 -6.62
C ARG A 161 -33.55 22.20 -5.26
N LEU A 162 -34.47 22.06 -4.30
CA LEU A 162 -34.14 21.53 -2.97
C LEU A 162 -33.70 20.07 -3.03
N LEU A 163 -34.39 19.25 -3.84
CA LEU A 163 -34.01 17.85 -4.04
C LEU A 163 -32.60 17.74 -4.62
N HIS A 164 -32.29 18.53 -5.65
CA HIS A 164 -30.96 18.60 -6.24
C HIS A 164 -29.91 19.03 -5.21
N THR A 165 -30.13 20.12 -4.47
CA THR A 165 -29.20 20.58 -3.44
C THR A 165 -28.91 19.50 -2.40
N LEU A 166 -29.93 18.77 -1.91
CA LEU A 166 -29.77 17.70 -0.91
C LEU A 166 -29.07 16.44 -1.45
N VAL A 167 -29.30 16.09 -2.73
CA VAL A 167 -28.69 14.90 -3.35
C VAL A 167 -27.24 15.18 -3.77
N TRP A 168 -26.92 16.40 -4.20
CA TRP A 168 -25.61 16.77 -4.73
C TRP A 168 -24.60 17.24 -3.66
N LEU A 169 -24.97 17.19 -2.38
CA LEU A 169 -24.06 17.48 -1.25
C LEU A 169 -22.73 16.71 -1.30
N PRO A 170 -22.67 15.40 -1.65
CA PRO A 170 -21.40 14.67 -1.69
C PRO A 170 -20.35 15.28 -2.63
N LEU A 171 -20.77 15.96 -3.71
CA LEU A 171 -19.87 16.65 -4.63
C LEU A 171 -19.28 17.93 -4.07
N ARG A 172 -19.93 18.51 -3.05
CA ARG A 172 -19.51 19.75 -2.40
C ARG A 172 -18.58 19.48 -1.22
N CYS A 173 -18.85 18.42 -0.46
CA CYS A 173 -18.02 17.98 0.66
C CYS A 173 -18.04 16.45 0.78
N PHE A 174 -16.91 15.81 0.50
CA PHE A 174 -16.79 14.36 0.41
C PHE A 174 -16.09 13.77 1.64
N THR A 175 -16.78 13.77 2.78
CA THR A 175 -16.26 13.26 4.06
C THR A 175 -17.19 12.17 4.65
N GLU A 176 -16.67 11.37 5.58
CA GLU A 176 -17.43 10.28 6.21
C GLU A 176 -18.68 10.81 6.92
N GLN A 177 -18.52 11.85 7.75
CA GLN A 177 -19.60 12.42 8.56
C GLN A 177 -20.72 13.00 7.69
N ILE A 178 -20.37 13.76 6.65
CA ILE A 178 -21.35 14.35 5.73
C ILE A 178 -22.07 13.26 4.95
N MET A 179 -21.37 12.21 4.50
CA MET A 179 -22.01 11.12 3.79
C MET A 179 -23.00 10.35 4.67
N ARG A 180 -22.67 10.11 5.95
CA ARG A 180 -23.62 9.52 6.92
C ARG A 180 -24.87 10.39 7.06
N LEU A 181 -24.69 11.71 7.14
CA LEU A 181 -25.79 12.65 7.22
C LEU A 181 -26.65 12.66 5.95
N CYS A 182 -26.02 12.66 4.76
CA CYS A 182 -26.73 12.54 3.48
C CYS A 182 -27.61 11.28 3.45
N VAL A 183 -27.08 10.11 3.82
CA VAL A 183 -27.85 8.86 3.86
C VAL A 183 -29.00 8.93 4.86
N LEU A 184 -28.81 9.56 6.03
CA LEU A 184 -29.89 9.80 7.00
C LEU A 184 -30.99 10.69 6.41
N CYS A 185 -30.63 11.79 5.74
CA CYS A 185 -31.58 12.68 5.07
C CYS A 185 -32.29 12.00 3.90
N TRP A 186 -31.57 11.25 3.05
CA TRP A 186 -32.15 10.54 1.91
C TRP A 186 -33.15 9.47 2.36
N ASN A 187 -32.80 8.68 3.38
CA ASN A 187 -33.74 7.73 3.97
C ASN A 187 -35.00 8.42 4.52
N TRP A 188 -34.86 9.64 5.04
CA TRP A 188 -35.98 10.39 5.59
C TRP A 188 -36.89 10.96 4.49
N ILE A 189 -36.35 11.66 3.49
CA ILE A 189 -37.14 12.28 2.43
C ILE A 189 -37.87 11.25 1.56
N ILE A 190 -37.24 10.10 1.28
CA ILE A 190 -37.86 9.00 0.49
C ILE A 190 -39.08 8.43 1.22
N VAL A 191 -38.98 8.26 2.55
CA VAL A 191 -40.07 7.70 3.37
C VAL A 191 -41.19 8.71 3.60
N ALA A 192 -40.86 9.99 3.78
CA ALA A 192 -41.84 11.03 4.02
C ALA A 192 -42.63 11.42 2.75
N ARG A 193 -42.02 11.28 1.57
CA ARG A 193 -42.60 11.68 0.28
C ARG A 193 -42.46 10.57 -0.76
N ASN A 194 -43.52 9.79 -0.96
CA ASN A 194 -43.54 8.69 -1.95
C ASN A 194 -43.57 9.18 -3.40
N ASP A 195 -43.89 10.46 -3.64
CA ASP A 195 -43.98 11.06 -4.99
C ASP A 195 -42.61 11.31 -5.65
N ILE A 196 -41.51 11.19 -4.90
CA ILE A 196 -40.17 11.59 -5.37
C ILE A 196 -39.24 10.43 -5.69
N GLU A 197 -39.65 9.18 -5.43
CA GLU A 197 -38.75 8.02 -5.46
C GLU A 197 -37.93 7.90 -6.75
N ILE A 198 -38.59 8.02 -7.91
CA ILE A 198 -37.94 7.92 -9.23
C ILE A 198 -37.04 9.13 -9.49
N LEU A 199 -37.54 10.35 -9.21
CA LEU A 199 -36.79 11.59 -9.41
C LEU A 199 -35.54 11.63 -8.54
N PHE A 200 -35.65 11.18 -7.28
CA PHE A 200 -34.53 11.03 -6.36
C PHE A 200 -33.48 10.08 -6.93
N LEU A 201 -33.86 8.91 -7.45
CA LEU A 201 -32.91 7.96 -8.01
C LEU A 201 -32.23 8.48 -9.29
N GLN A 202 -32.92 9.26 -10.11
CA GLN A 202 -32.34 9.92 -11.27
C GLN A 202 -31.29 10.98 -10.87
N GLU A 203 -31.60 11.81 -9.88
CA GLU A 203 -30.65 12.79 -9.32
C GLU A 203 -29.46 12.08 -8.63
N LEU A 204 -29.72 11.00 -7.89
CA LEU A 204 -28.69 10.21 -7.21
C LEU A 204 -27.72 9.60 -8.23
N SER A 205 -28.26 9.01 -9.30
CA SER A 205 -27.49 8.46 -10.42
C SER A 205 -26.63 9.54 -11.07
N SER A 206 -27.19 10.72 -11.34
CA SER A 206 -26.47 11.85 -11.94
C SER A 206 -25.35 12.38 -11.03
N CYS A 207 -25.62 12.47 -9.72
CA CYS A 207 -24.62 12.86 -8.73
C CYS A 207 -23.48 11.81 -8.65
N TRP A 208 -23.82 10.52 -8.60
CA TRP A 208 -22.84 9.43 -8.60
C TRP A 208 -21.94 9.49 -9.84
N LEU A 209 -22.52 9.62 -11.02
CA LEU A 209 -21.77 9.71 -12.28
C LEU A 209 -20.86 10.94 -12.33
N SER A 210 -21.30 12.06 -11.75
CA SER A 210 -20.46 13.25 -11.62
C SER A 210 -19.27 13.03 -10.69
N VAL A 211 -19.43 12.25 -9.61
CA VAL A 211 -18.33 11.85 -8.70
C VAL A 211 -17.32 10.97 -9.44
N VAL A 212 -17.82 10.01 -10.23
CA VAL A 212 -17.01 9.13 -11.10
C VAL A 212 -16.21 9.97 -12.10
N GLN A 213 -16.86 10.87 -12.83
CA GLN A 213 -16.21 11.74 -13.83
C GLN A 213 -15.17 12.67 -13.21
N LYS A 214 -15.42 13.21 -12.01
CA LYS A 214 -14.47 14.04 -11.26
C LYS A 214 -13.36 13.23 -10.57
N ARG A 215 -13.38 11.89 -10.64
CA ARG A 215 -12.35 11.00 -10.09
C ARG A 215 -12.13 11.19 -8.59
N ILE A 216 -13.22 11.19 -7.82
CA ILE A 216 -13.18 11.39 -6.36
C ILE A 216 -13.19 10.03 -5.66
N GLY A 217 -12.43 9.90 -4.57
CA GLY A 217 -12.45 8.73 -3.67
C GLY A 217 -12.12 7.41 -4.37
N LEU A 218 -13.12 6.52 -4.54
CA LEU A 218 -12.95 5.21 -5.19
C LEU A 218 -12.46 5.33 -6.65
N PHE A 219 -12.67 6.48 -7.29
CA PHE A 219 -12.28 6.73 -8.68
C PHE A 219 -11.06 7.67 -8.80
N GLU A 220 -10.37 7.96 -7.69
CA GLU A 220 -9.13 8.75 -7.68
C GLU A 220 -8.04 8.04 -8.51
N ARG A 221 -7.19 8.81 -9.19
CA ARG A 221 -6.05 8.25 -9.92
C ARG A 221 -5.08 7.64 -8.91
N ASP A 222 -4.58 6.45 -9.23
CA ASP A 222 -3.54 5.81 -8.42
C ASP A 222 -2.31 6.74 -8.36
N SER A 223 -1.83 7.02 -7.16
CA SER A 223 -0.59 7.77 -6.98
C SER A 223 0.60 6.93 -7.42
N GLU A 224 1.62 7.55 -8.04
CA GLU A 224 2.87 6.86 -8.34
C GLU A 224 3.45 6.21 -7.07
N GLN A 225 3.52 4.88 -7.09
CA GLN A 225 4.10 4.12 -5.97
C GLN A 225 5.61 4.27 -6.02
N ILE A 226 6.15 5.11 -5.13
CA ILE A 226 7.59 5.26 -5.02
C ILE A 226 8.16 4.01 -4.37
N SER A 227 8.98 3.26 -5.13
CA SER A 227 9.64 2.05 -4.64
C SER A 227 10.51 2.37 -3.41
N PRO A 228 10.48 1.56 -2.34
CA PRO A 228 11.33 1.77 -1.15
C PRO A 228 12.83 1.66 -1.44
N LEU A 229 13.19 1.13 -2.63
CA LEU A 229 14.55 1.10 -3.16
C LEU A 229 15.00 2.47 -3.71
N CYS A 230 14.08 3.42 -3.89
CA CYS A 230 14.34 4.71 -4.52
C CYS A 230 14.20 5.89 -3.55
N VAL A 231 14.07 5.64 -2.24
CA VAL A 231 13.83 6.71 -1.25
C VAL A 231 14.81 6.61 -0.10
N GLN A 232 15.34 7.72 0.39
CA GLN A 232 16.09 7.74 1.64
C GLN A 232 15.18 7.66 2.89
N TYR A 233 13.94 8.16 2.77
CA TYR A 233 12.91 8.19 3.80
C TYR A 233 11.51 8.02 3.17
N GLY A 234 10.97 6.80 3.19
CA GLY A 234 9.64 6.51 2.63
C GLY A 234 8.55 7.32 3.35
N LYS A 235 7.78 8.12 2.61
CA LYS A 235 6.51 8.67 3.09
C LYS A 235 5.41 7.68 2.75
N LYS A 236 4.47 7.45 3.68
CA LYS A 236 3.28 6.64 3.41
C LYS A 236 2.54 7.28 2.23
N ALA A 237 2.14 6.47 1.25
CA ALA A 237 1.31 6.92 0.14
C ALA A 237 0.00 7.50 0.66
N LYS A 238 -0.55 8.48 -0.06
CA LYS A 238 -1.84 9.07 0.31
C LYS A 238 -2.93 8.01 0.13
N SER A 239 -3.62 7.71 1.22
CA SER A 239 -4.78 6.82 1.23
C SER A 239 -5.96 7.45 0.46
N PRO A 240 -6.64 6.71 -0.42
CA PRO A 240 -7.85 7.19 -1.07
C PRO A 240 -9.00 7.33 -0.06
N LEU A 241 -9.88 8.32 -0.27
CA LEU A 241 -11.06 8.53 0.58
C LEU A 241 -12.17 7.53 0.23
N THR A 242 -12.06 6.31 0.76
CA THR A 242 -12.97 5.19 0.45
C THR A 242 -14.18 5.10 1.37
N LEU A 243 -14.07 5.57 2.62
CA LEU A 243 -15.16 5.49 3.61
C LEU A 243 -16.49 6.14 3.18
N PRO A 244 -16.50 7.35 2.56
CA PRO A 244 -17.76 7.91 2.08
C PRO A 244 -18.39 7.06 0.96
N HIS A 245 -17.57 6.49 0.06
CA HIS A 245 -18.07 5.54 -0.94
C HIS A 245 -18.63 4.26 -0.29
N ALA A 246 -18.01 3.74 0.77
CA ALA A 246 -18.52 2.58 1.49
C ALA A 246 -19.96 2.82 1.99
N ILE A 247 -20.19 3.95 2.67
CA ILE A 247 -21.51 4.35 3.19
C ILE A 247 -22.52 4.54 2.05
N TRP A 248 -22.11 5.17 0.95
CA TRP A 248 -22.98 5.36 -0.22
C TRP A 248 -23.33 4.03 -0.88
N ILE A 249 -22.36 3.14 -1.04
CA ILE A 249 -22.56 1.81 -1.62
C ILE A 249 -23.46 0.97 -0.71
N ASP A 250 -23.33 1.02 0.62
CA ASP A 250 -24.26 0.37 1.54
C ASP A 250 -25.71 0.81 1.27
N PHE A 251 -25.93 2.12 1.14
CA PHE A 251 -27.26 2.67 0.81
C PHE A 251 -27.77 2.17 -0.56
N ILE A 252 -26.92 2.16 -1.59
CA ILE A 252 -27.26 1.64 -2.92
C ILE A 252 -27.57 0.14 -2.86
N CYS A 253 -26.78 -0.65 -2.12
CA CYS A 253 -26.97 -2.09 -1.96
C CYS A 253 -28.33 -2.41 -1.33
N GLU A 254 -28.72 -1.67 -0.29
CA GLU A 254 -30.03 -1.83 0.35
C GLU A 254 -31.15 -1.52 -0.66
N ARG A 255 -31.04 -0.41 -1.39
CA ARG A 255 -32.04 0.01 -2.39
C ARG A 255 -32.16 -0.97 -3.57
N VAL A 256 -31.03 -1.46 -4.08
CA VAL A 256 -31.02 -2.51 -5.10
C VAL A 256 -31.68 -3.77 -4.57
N SER A 257 -31.40 -4.17 -3.33
CA SER A 257 -32.02 -5.35 -2.71
C SER A 257 -33.54 -5.22 -2.57
N ILE A 258 -34.04 -4.03 -2.22
CA ILE A 258 -35.48 -3.73 -2.18
C ILE A 258 -36.08 -3.74 -3.59
N ALA A 259 -35.42 -3.08 -4.55
CA ALA A 259 -35.89 -2.94 -5.93
C ALA A 259 -36.10 -4.30 -6.62
N LYS A 260 -35.23 -5.28 -6.36
CA LYS A 260 -35.34 -6.66 -6.88
C LYS A 260 -36.71 -7.30 -6.69
N TYR A 261 -37.41 -6.94 -5.61
CA TYR A 261 -38.71 -7.53 -5.25
C TYR A 261 -39.89 -6.58 -5.44
N SER A 262 -39.65 -5.28 -5.59
CA SER A 262 -40.70 -4.26 -5.46
C SER A 262 -40.85 -3.32 -6.66
N ASN A 263 -39.76 -2.99 -7.39
CA ASN A 263 -39.80 -1.94 -8.41
C ASN A 263 -38.80 -2.18 -9.57
N GLN A 264 -39.33 -2.48 -10.75
CA GLN A 264 -38.54 -2.70 -11.97
C GLN A 264 -37.91 -1.40 -12.50
N GLU A 265 -38.59 -0.26 -12.42
CA GLU A 265 -38.08 1.03 -12.92
C GLU A 265 -36.83 1.47 -12.13
N TRP A 266 -36.77 1.16 -10.84
CA TRP A 266 -35.56 1.38 -10.03
C TRP A 266 -34.39 0.55 -10.53
N LEU A 267 -34.62 -0.72 -10.89
CA LEU A 267 -33.59 -1.60 -11.43
C LEU A 267 -33.06 -1.07 -12.77
N ASP A 268 -33.93 -0.54 -13.63
CA ASP A 268 -33.54 0.02 -14.92
C ASP A 268 -32.65 1.27 -14.75
N ILE A 269 -32.94 2.14 -13.76
CA ILE A 269 -32.10 3.30 -13.41
C ILE A 269 -30.73 2.84 -12.90
N PHE A 270 -30.69 1.87 -11.98
CA PHE A 270 -29.45 1.33 -11.45
C PHE A 270 -28.62 0.63 -12.53
N GLU A 271 -29.27 -0.11 -13.44
CA GLU A 271 -28.62 -0.74 -14.58
C GLU A 271 -27.90 0.30 -15.45
N MET A 272 -28.56 1.40 -15.81
CA MET A 272 -27.95 2.48 -16.58
C MET A 272 -26.78 3.13 -15.82
N MET A 273 -26.97 3.42 -14.53
CA MET A 273 -25.95 4.01 -13.67
C MET A 273 -24.68 3.13 -13.64
N PHE A 274 -24.83 1.82 -13.42
CA PHE A 274 -23.70 0.90 -13.35
C PHE A 274 -23.02 0.68 -14.70
N MET A 275 -23.78 0.67 -15.79
CA MET A 275 -23.24 0.59 -17.16
C MET A 275 -22.34 1.78 -17.51
N GLN A 276 -22.66 2.96 -17.01
CA GLN A 276 -21.85 4.17 -17.17
C GLN A 276 -20.71 4.28 -16.14
N THR A 277 -20.80 3.57 -15.02
CA THR A 277 -19.78 3.55 -13.96
C THR A 277 -18.61 2.63 -14.28
N LEU A 278 -18.88 1.39 -14.70
CA LEU A 278 -17.84 0.35 -14.83
C LEU A 278 -17.23 0.34 -16.24
N PRO A 279 -15.90 0.40 -16.40
CA PRO A 279 -15.25 0.28 -17.70
C PRO A 279 -15.24 -1.19 -18.20
N LEU A 280 -15.11 -1.38 -19.52
CA LEU A 280 -14.80 -2.70 -20.10
C LEU A 280 -13.29 -2.99 -20.14
N MET A 281 -12.47 -1.96 -20.05
CA MET A 281 -11.01 -2.04 -20.13
C MET A 281 -10.41 -2.66 -18.87
N VAL A 282 -9.29 -3.37 -19.05
CA VAL A 282 -8.47 -3.97 -17.99
C VAL A 282 -7.03 -3.46 -18.15
N GLY A 283 -6.53 -2.71 -17.17
CA GLY A 283 -5.22 -2.08 -17.24
C GLY A 283 -5.24 -0.68 -17.87
N GLU A 284 -4.08 -0.03 -17.93
CA GLU A 284 -3.97 1.35 -18.41
C GLU A 284 -4.01 1.46 -19.95
N PRO A 285 -4.58 2.55 -20.49
CA PRO A 285 -4.44 2.84 -21.92
C PRO A 285 -2.99 3.23 -22.22
N VAL A 286 -2.30 2.42 -23.02
CA VAL A 286 -0.96 2.75 -23.52
C VAL A 286 -1.09 3.84 -24.59
N GLU A 287 -0.68 5.06 -24.28
CA GLU A 287 -0.64 6.17 -25.25
C GLU A 287 0.35 5.85 -26.39
N GLY A 288 -0.10 5.89 -27.64
CA GLY A 288 0.76 5.81 -28.83
C GLY A 288 0.93 4.44 -29.49
N LEU A 289 0.38 3.35 -28.92
CA LEU A 289 0.24 2.09 -29.65
C LEU A 289 -1.12 2.07 -30.34
N ASN A 290 -1.12 2.08 -31.69
CA ASN A 290 -2.29 1.68 -32.48
C ASN A 290 -2.62 0.24 -32.10
N ARG A 291 -3.51 0.13 -31.12
CA ARG A 291 -3.99 -1.13 -30.56
C ARG A 291 -4.88 -1.86 -31.56
N ASP A 292 -5.02 -1.37 -32.79
CA ASP A 292 -5.87 -1.87 -33.88
C ASP A 292 -5.65 -3.35 -34.25
N SER A 293 -4.55 -3.98 -33.81
CA SER A 293 -4.29 -5.41 -34.03
C SER A 293 -4.68 -6.35 -32.87
N TYR A 294 -4.89 -5.83 -31.65
CA TYR A 294 -5.23 -6.66 -30.46
C TYR A 294 -6.32 -6.08 -29.57
N CYS A 295 -6.70 -4.83 -29.80
CA CYS A 295 -7.97 -4.26 -29.41
C CYS A 295 -8.72 -3.91 -30.69
N ILE A 296 -9.99 -4.22 -30.68
CA ILE A 296 -10.89 -3.94 -31.78
C ILE A 296 -10.89 -2.42 -32.06
N PRO A 297 -10.58 -1.97 -33.28
CA PRO A 297 -10.67 -0.56 -33.66
C PRO A 297 -12.15 -0.17 -33.79
N LEU A 298 -12.74 0.48 -32.78
CA LEU A 298 -14.17 0.82 -32.82
C LEU A 298 -14.61 2.10 -32.10
N LEU A 299 -13.70 2.99 -31.71
CA LEU A 299 -14.08 4.20 -30.96
C LEU A 299 -13.35 5.45 -31.47
N GLU A 300 -13.52 5.76 -32.76
CA GLU A 300 -13.47 7.15 -33.23
C GLU A 300 -14.89 7.61 -33.55
N MET A 301 -15.65 7.94 -32.50
CA MET A 301 -16.69 8.95 -32.59
C MET A 301 -16.57 9.84 -31.35
N SER A 302 -16.39 11.13 -31.60
CA SER A 302 -16.01 12.20 -30.68
C SER A 302 -16.92 12.34 -29.44
N VAL A 303 -16.72 11.49 -28.44
CA VAL A 303 -17.10 11.79 -27.06
C VAL A 303 -15.81 11.70 -26.23
N ASN A 304 -15.36 12.87 -25.75
CA ASN A 304 -14.24 13.05 -24.83
C ASN A 304 -14.50 12.39 -23.46
N THR A 305 -14.75 11.08 -23.41
CA THR A 305 -14.92 10.35 -22.15
C THR A 305 -13.63 9.62 -21.83
N SER A 306 -12.78 10.29 -21.04
CA SER A 306 -11.82 9.59 -20.21
C SER A 306 -12.63 8.69 -19.24
N THR A 307 -12.81 7.41 -19.58
CA THR A 307 -13.51 6.46 -18.71
C THR A 307 -12.76 6.36 -17.39
N ALA A 308 -13.37 6.83 -16.31
CA ALA A 308 -12.76 6.77 -14.98
C ALA A 308 -12.67 5.31 -14.54
N MET A 309 -11.47 4.87 -14.16
CA MET A 309 -11.24 3.56 -13.57
C MET A 309 -11.29 3.68 -12.05
N MET A 310 -11.68 2.61 -11.36
CA MET A 310 -11.60 2.54 -9.91
C MET A 310 -10.13 2.38 -9.50
N THR A 311 -9.71 3.04 -8.42
CA THR A 311 -8.36 2.90 -7.86
C THR A 311 -8.03 1.44 -7.60
N ARG A 312 -6.76 1.09 -7.82
CA ARG A 312 -6.21 -0.25 -7.57
C ARG A 312 -5.56 -0.32 -6.18
N ASN A 313 -5.63 0.74 -5.37
CA ASN A 313 -5.10 0.78 -4.02
C ASN A 313 -5.75 -0.30 -3.13
N ILE A 314 -4.95 -0.96 -2.29
CA ILE A 314 -5.40 -2.01 -1.37
C ILE A 314 -6.49 -1.53 -0.41
N GLU A 315 -6.46 -0.27 0.04
CA GLU A 315 -7.45 0.27 0.99
C GLU A 315 -8.86 0.45 0.38
N ALA A 316 -8.98 0.36 -0.94
CA ALA A 316 -10.25 0.42 -1.66
C ALA A 316 -10.83 -0.96 -1.99
N ILE A 317 -10.10 -2.05 -1.70
CA ILE A 317 -10.45 -3.40 -2.16
C ILE A 317 -11.84 -3.83 -1.66
N GLY A 318 -12.16 -3.63 -0.37
CA GLY A 318 -13.45 -4.01 0.19
C GLY A 318 -14.61 -3.28 -0.50
N VAL A 319 -14.50 -1.95 -0.59
CA VAL A 319 -15.52 -1.09 -1.21
C VAL A 319 -15.71 -1.40 -2.69
N ARG A 320 -14.62 -1.64 -3.43
CA ARG A 320 -14.66 -2.06 -4.85
C ARG A 320 -15.45 -3.35 -5.00
N PHE A 321 -15.08 -4.40 -4.27
CA PHE A 321 -15.72 -5.70 -4.41
C PHE A 321 -17.13 -5.76 -3.82
N GLN A 322 -17.46 -4.86 -2.89
CA GLN A 322 -18.83 -4.65 -2.44
C GLN A 322 -19.73 -4.11 -3.57
N LEU A 323 -19.28 -3.06 -4.28
CA LEU A 323 -20.00 -2.52 -5.44
C LEU A 323 -20.18 -3.60 -6.52
N LEU A 324 -19.11 -4.33 -6.85
CA LEU A 324 -19.17 -5.40 -7.83
C LEU A 324 -20.11 -6.54 -7.39
N SER A 325 -20.14 -6.87 -6.10
CA SER A 325 -21.04 -7.86 -5.51
C SER A 325 -22.51 -7.42 -5.63
N CYS A 326 -22.80 -6.15 -5.35
CA CYS A 326 -24.12 -5.56 -5.53
C CYS A 326 -24.60 -5.71 -6.97
N ILE A 327 -23.78 -5.29 -7.93
CA ILE A 327 -24.10 -5.34 -9.37
C ILE A 327 -24.31 -6.79 -9.82
N LEU A 328 -23.43 -7.71 -9.41
CA LEU A 328 -23.53 -9.12 -9.75
C LEU A 328 -24.82 -9.73 -9.17
N SER A 329 -25.17 -9.41 -7.93
CA SER A 329 -26.40 -9.87 -7.30
C SER A 329 -27.67 -9.32 -7.96
N MET A 330 -27.58 -8.17 -8.63
CA MET A 330 -28.68 -7.55 -9.38
C MET A 330 -28.92 -8.31 -10.69
N ILE A 331 -27.87 -8.58 -11.47
CA ILE A 331 -27.99 -9.28 -12.76
C ILE A 331 -28.34 -10.76 -12.64
N GLN A 332 -28.18 -11.36 -11.45
CA GLN A 332 -28.58 -12.74 -11.14
C GLN A 332 -30.10 -12.89 -10.94
N VAL A 333 -30.87 -11.79 -10.90
CA VAL A 333 -32.33 -11.85 -10.83
C VAL A 333 -32.94 -12.07 -12.22
N GLU A 334 -33.84 -13.04 -12.32
CA GLU A 334 -34.47 -13.42 -13.59
C GLU A 334 -35.40 -12.32 -14.16
N SER A 335 -35.98 -11.45 -13.31
CA SER A 335 -37.02 -10.46 -13.67
C SER A 335 -36.57 -9.28 -14.55
N LEU A 336 -35.27 -8.99 -14.65
CA LEU A 336 -34.76 -7.87 -15.45
C LEU A 336 -34.98 -8.10 -16.97
N SER A 337 -35.49 -7.06 -17.65
CA SER A 337 -36.15 -7.13 -18.97
C SER A 337 -35.23 -7.34 -20.18
N SER A 338 -33.97 -6.88 -20.15
CA SER A 338 -33.02 -7.01 -21.27
C SER A 338 -31.91 -8.04 -20.99
N ARG A 339 -31.79 -9.07 -21.84
CA ARG A 339 -30.75 -10.10 -21.71
C ARG A 339 -29.36 -9.62 -22.15
N ILE A 340 -29.31 -8.70 -23.11
CA ILE A 340 -28.07 -8.18 -23.69
C ILE A 340 -27.33 -7.28 -22.69
N SER A 341 -28.07 -6.41 -22.00
CA SER A 341 -27.48 -5.51 -21.01
C SER A 341 -26.93 -6.25 -19.80
N LYS A 342 -27.60 -7.32 -19.32
CA LYS A 342 -27.06 -8.24 -18.30
C LYS A 342 -25.69 -8.80 -18.69
N ASN A 343 -25.51 -9.15 -19.97
CA ASN A 343 -24.25 -9.72 -20.46
C ASN A 343 -23.13 -8.69 -20.47
N ILE A 344 -23.41 -7.49 -20.98
CA ILE A 344 -22.43 -6.40 -21.02
C ILE A 344 -22.05 -5.99 -19.59
N LEU A 345 -23.03 -5.88 -18.70
CA LEU A 345 -22.79 -5.52 -17.30
C LEU A 345 -21.99 -6.60 -16.57
N ARG A 346 -22.27 -7.90 -16.81
CA ARG A 346 -21.45 -9.01 -16.32
C ARG A 346 -20.01 -8.92 -16.80
N GLN A 347 -19.80 -8.62 -18.08
CA GLN A 347 -18.48 -8.43 -18.65
C GLN A 347 -17.74 -7.25 -17.99
N ARG A 348 -18.42 -6.12 -17.77
CA ARG A 348 -17.86 -4.96 -17.06
C ARG A 348 -17.48 -5.29 -15.61
N VAL A 349 -18.30 -6.08 -14.90
CA VAL A 349 -17.98 -6.59 -13.56
C VAL A 349 -16.72 -7.46 -13.60
N TYR A 350 -16.61 -8.37 -14.57
CA TYR A 350 -15.44 -9.24 -14.70
C TYR A 350 -14.17 -8.44 -15.06
N SER A 351 -14.25 -7.50 -16.01
CA SER A 351 -13.14 -6.60 -16.34
C SER A 351 -12.73 -5.76 -15.14
N SER A 352 -13.69 -5.17 -14.44
CA SER A 352 -13.43 -4.37 -13.23
C SER A 352 -12.88 -5.20 -12.08
N ALA A 353 -13.22 -6.49 -11.96
CA ALA A 353 -12.58 -7.37 -10.98
C ALA A 353 -11.11 -7.64 -11.35
N LEU A 354 -10.83 -7.92 -12.63
CA LEU A 354 -9.49 -8.21 -13.13
C LEU A 354 -8.55 -6.99 -13.13
N ASP A 355 -9.09 -5.79 -13.35
CA ASP A 355 -8.33 -4.54 -13.35
C ASP A 355 -7.66 -4.23 -11.99
N TYR A 356 -8.19 -4.74 -10.87
CA TYR A 356 -7.48 -4.64 -9.58
C TYR A 356 -6.15 -5.41 -9.58
N PHE A 357 -6.07 -6.49 -10.35
CA PHE A 357 -4.93 -7.40 -10.36
C PHE A 357 -3.85 -7.03 -11.40
N THR A 358 -3.99 -5.91 -12.11
CA THR A 358 -3.03 -5.43 -13.13
C THR A 358 -1.83 -4.68 -12.53
N ILE A 359 -1.72 -4.63 -11.21
CA ILE A 359 -0.57 -4.07 -10.48
C ILE A 359 0.04 -5.13 -9.56
N PRO A 360 1.28 -4.95 -9.09
CA PRO A 360 1.88 -5.86 -8.11
C PRO A 360 1.06 -5.93 -6.81
N PRO A 361 1.09 -7.07 -6.09
CA PRO A 361 0.38 -7.22 -4.82
C PRO A 361 0.91 -6.23 -3.76
N GLN A 362 0.04 -5.32 -3.31
CA GLN A 362 0.35 -4.30 -2.30
C GLN A 362 0.18 -4.83 -0.88
N THR A 363 1.11 -4.53 0.02
CA THR A 363 0.99 -4.86 1.45
C THR A 363 -0.19 -4.11 2.09
N PRO A 364 -0.99 -4.76 2.96
CA PRO A 364 -2.13 -4.10 3.59
C PRO A 364 -1.69 -2.94 4.48
N THR A 365 -2.31 -1.78 4.30
CA THR A 365 -2.06 -0.56 5.08
C THR A 365 -3.25 -0.14 5.94
N GLN A 366 -4.37 -0.87 5.82
CA GLN A 366 -5.56 -0.72 6.65
C GLN A 366 -5.31 -1.09 8.11
N ASN A 367 -6.16 -0.59 9.01
CA ASN A 367 -6.23 -1.10 10.37
C ASN A 367 -6.86 -2.51 10.40
N SER A 368 -6.70 -3.22 11.53
CA SER A 368 -7.17 -4.62 11.67
C SER A 368 -8.69 -4.76 11.47
N SER A 369 -9.50 -3.82 11.96
CA SER A 369 -10.95 -3.87 11.85
C SER A 369 -11.46 -3.64 10.42
N GLN A 370 -10.88 -2.70 9.70
CA GLN A 370 -11.16 -2.42 8.29
C GLN A 370 -10.71 -3.59 7.42
N LEU A 371 -9.47 -4.08 7.60
CA LEU A 371 -8.97 -5.23 6.83
C LEU A 371 -9.85 -6.47 7.03
N LYS A 372 -10.28 -6.71 8.27
CA LYS A 372 -11.24 -7.77 8.59
C LYS A 372 -12.57 -7.60 7.84
N ASN A 373 -13.07 -6.38 7.74
CA ASN A 373 -14.27 -6.09 6.97
C ASN A 373 -14.06 -6.31 5.46
N ASP A 374 -12.94 -5.84 4.93
CA ASP A 374 -12.57 -6.00 3.52
C ASP A 374 -12.50 -7.50 3.12
N ILE A 375 -11.91 -8.35 3.97
CA ILE A 375 -11.86 -9.80 3.75
C ILE A 375 -13.27 -10.40 3.70
N ARG A 376 -14.19 -9.97 4.56
CA ARG A 376 -15.59 -10.43 4.52
C ARG A 376 -16.30 -10.00 3.24
N LEU A 377 -16.06 -8.77 2.78
CA LEU A 377 -16.63 -8.27 1.51
C LEU A 377 -16.07 -9.06 0.31
N LEU A 378 -14.79 -9.42 0.33
CA LEU A 378 -14.18 -10.32 -0.66
C LEU A 378 -14.79 -11.71 -0.64
N LEU A 379 -14.99 -12.30 0.54
CA LEU A 379 -15.65 -13.60 0.70
C LEU A 379 -17.09 -13.56 0.18
N ALA A 380 -17.83 -12.49 0.47
CA ALA A 380 -19.18 -12.30 -0.06
C ALA A 380 -19.19 -12.22 -1.60
N PHE A 381 -18.27 -11.45 -2.19
CA PHE A 381 -18.12 -11.39 -3.64
C PHE A 381 -17.72 -12.75 -4.24
N TRP A 382 -16.76 -13.45 -3.62
CA TRP A 382 -16.31 -14.77 -4.05
C TRP A 382 -17.47 -15.77 -4.05
N ASN A 383 -18.31 -15.78 -3.01
CA ASN A 383 -19.49 -16.64 -2.94
C ASN A 383 -20.52 -16.30 -4.04
N ASN A 384 -20.78 -15.01 -4.26
CA ASN A 384 -21.70 -14.56 -5.31
C ASN A 384 -21.18 -14.91 -6.73
N LEU A 385 -19.88 -14.77 -6.96
CA LEU A 385 -19.22 -15.18 -8.20
C LEU A 385 -19.19 -16.70 -8.35
N TYR A 386 -18.99 -17.43 -7.26
CA TYR A 386 -19.03 -18.89 -7.25
C TYR A 386 -20.44 -19.39 -7.62
N ALA A 387 -21.50 -18.76 -7.11
CA ALA A 387 -22.87 -19.06 -7.50
C ALA A 387 -23.20 -18.66 -8.96
N ASP A 388 -22.46 -17.72 -9.56
CA ASP A 388 -22.75 -17.17 -10.89
C ASP A 388 -22.77 -18.21 -12.01
N VAL A 389 -22.10 -19.35 -11.83
CA VAL A 389 -22.11 -20.47 -12.79
C VAL A 389 -23.54 -20.93 -13.15
N LYS A 390 -24.49 -20.79 -12.21
CA LYS A 390 -25.89 -21.16 -12.42
C LYS A 390 -26.61 -20.26 -13.43
N TYR A 391 -26.08 -19.06 -13.65
CA TYR A 391 -26.67 -18.02 -14.49
C TYR A 391 -26.00 -17.90 -15.86
N ILE A 392 -24.82 -18.51 -16.06
CA ILE A 392 -24.13 -18.58 -17.36
C ILE A 392 -24.72 -19.73 -18.19
N LYS A 393 -25.89 -19.52 -18.79
CA LYS A 393 -26.61 -20.54 -19.60
C LYS A 393 -26.49 -20.26 -21.11
N LYS A 394 -26.67 -21.29 -21.96
CA LYS A 394 -26.70 -21.14 -23.43
C LYS A 394 -27.77 -20.14 -23.90
N GLU A 395 -28.91 -20.09 -23.20
CA GLU A 395 -30.03 -19.16 -23.44
C GLU A 395 -29.65 -17.68 -23.34
N MET A 396 -28.58 -17.38 -22.59
CA MET A 396 -28.05 -16.04 -22.40
C MET A 396 -27.48 -15.44 -23.70
N PHE A 397 -27.07 -16.29 -24.64
CA PHE A 397 -26.42 -15.88 -25.90
C PHE A 397 -27.26 -16.20 -27.14
N ALA A 398 -28.37 -16.94 -26.99
CA ALA A 398 -29.17 -17.45 -28.10
C ALA A 398 -30.11 -16.41 -28.76
N SER A 399 -30.27 -15.21 -28.18
CA SER A 399 -31.25 -14.18 -28.60
C SER A 399 -30.66 -12.92 -29.24
N ILE A 400 -29.33 -12.83 -29.36
CA ILE A 400 -28.65 -11.61 -29.83
C ILE A 400 -29.04 -11.26 -31.29
N ASP A 401 -29.52 -12.21 -32.10
CA ASP A 401 -29.96 -11.91 -33.48
C ASP A 401 -31.47 -11.61 -33.60
N THR A 402 -32.31 -12.12 -32.70
CA THR A 402 -33.78 -11.94 -32.77
C THR A 402 -34.22 -10.56 -32.26
N ASP A 403 -33.56 -10.05 -31.21
CA ASP A 403 -33.86 -8.73 -30.63
C ASP A 403 -33.30 -7.57 -31.48
N LEU A 404 -32.22 -7.81 -32.23
CA LEU A 404 -31.64 -6.83 -33.17
C LEU A 404 -32.45 -6.70 -34.47
N ASN A 405 -33.01 -7.82 -34.97
CA ASN A 405 -33.88 -7.80 -36.15
C ASN A 405 -35.24 -7.16 -35.88
N SER A 406 -35.74 -7.19 -34.65
CA SER A 406 -36.99 -6.52 -34.27
C SER A 406 -36.79 -5.01 -34.04
N ALA A 407 -35.61 -4.56 -33.61
CA ALA A 407 -35.26 -3.14 -33.53
C ALA A 407 -35.12 -2.48 -34.92
N SER A 408 -34.58 -3.17 -35.93
CA SER A 408 -34.47 -2.64 -37.30
C SER A 408 -35.81 -2.44 -38.02
N THR A 409 -36.87 -3.14 -37.59
CA THR A 409 -38.22 -3.00 -38.18
C THR A 409 -38.98 -1.81 -37.62
N LEU A 410 -38.58 -1.26 -36.46
CA LEU A 410 -39.19 -0.05 -35.89
C LEU A 410 -38.59 1.26 -36.46
N SER A 411 -37.37 1.24 -36.99
CA SER A 411 -36.73 2.43 -37.58
C SER A 411 -37.27 2.86 -38.94
N SER A 412 -38.15 2.06 -39.58
CA SER A 412 -38.68 2.34 -40.92
C SER A 412 -40.08 2.96 -40.96
N THR A 413 -40.69 3.30 -39.81
CA THR A 413 -42.09 3.77 -39.75
C THR A 413 -42.32 5.13 -39.09
N SER A 414 -41.30 5.97 -38.88
CA SER A 414 -41.47 7.31 -38.28
C SER A 414 -40.78 8.43 -39.04
N ALA A 415 -41.19 8.64 -40.30
CA ALA A 415 -40.92 9.86 -41.04
C ALA A 415 -42.24 10.38 -41.62
N ASP A 416 -43.00 11.13 -40.81
CA ASP A 416 -43.85 12.27 -41.20
C ASP A 416 -44.86 12.58 -40.08
N HIS A 417 -44.59 13.64 -39.30
CA HIS A 417 -45.52 14.75 -38.98
C HIS A 417 -44.98 15.63 -37.84
N HIS A 418 -45.01 16.94 -38.10
CA HIS A 418 -44.65 18.03 -37.20
C HIS A 418 -45.89 18.59 -36.46
N ASP A 419 -45.62 19.10 -35.25
CA ASP A 419 -46.32 20.11 -34.42
C ASP A 419 -47.68 19.79 -33.76
N GLU A 420 -47.69 19.74 -32.41
CA GLU A 420 -48.51 20.61 -31.54
C GLU A 420 -48.27 20.35 -30.02
N VAL A 421 -48.45 21.40 -29.22
CA VAL A 421 -48.25 21.49 -27.76
C VAL A 421 -49.45 20.91 -27.00
N ALA A 422 -49.28 19.90 -26.12
CA ALA A 422 -50.17 19.65 -24.97
C ALA A 422 -49.63 18.62 -23.93
N VAL A 423 -49.51 19.11 -22.69
CA VAL A 423 -49.89 18.54 -21.38
C VAL A 423 -50.10 17.02 -21.21
N ASN A 424 -49.44 16.48 -20.16
CA ASN A 424 -49.69 15.23 -19.40
C ASN A 424 -50.10 13.98 -20.18
N ASN A 425 -49.17 13.01 -20.31
CA ASN A 425 -49.53 11.60 -20.37
C ASN A 425 -48.41 10.68 -19.86
N ARG A 426 -48.73 9.86 -18.85
CA ARG A 426 -47.90 8.78 -18.27
C ARG A 426 -47.39 7.76 -19.30
N ALA A 427 -47.99 7.70 -20.49
CA ALA A 427 -47.61 6.79 -21.56
C ALA A 427 -46.27 7.15 -22.25
N ASN A 428 -45.92 8.45 -22.35
CA ASN A 428 -44.71 8.89 -23.07
C ASN A 428 -43.40 8.61 -22.31
N ALA A 429 -43.43 8.48 -20.98
CA ALA A 429 -42.24 8.12 -20.19
C ALA A 429 -41.82 6.66 -20.45
N GLN A 430 -42.78 5.74 -20.57
CA GLN A 430 -42.52 4.34 -20.91
C GLN A 430 -41.98 4.17 -22.35
N THR A 431 -42.43 5.02 -23.29
CA THR A 431 -41.95 4.97 -24.69
C THR A 431 -40.55 5.55 -24.84
N TRP A 432 -40.19 6.62 -24.11
CA TRP A 432 -38.85 7.20 -24.14
C TRP A 432 -37.80 6.28 -23.49
N HIS A 433 -38.10 5.62 -22.37
CA HIS A 433 -37.17 4.67 -21.72
C HIS A 433 -36.99 3.37 -22.51
N ALA A 434 -38.05 2.86 -23.15
CA ALA A 434 -37.96 1.71 -24.06
C ALA A 434 -37.17 2.05 -25.34
N ALA A 435 -37.38 3.24 -25.92
CA ALA A 435 -36.70 3.68 -27.14
C ALA A 435 -35.21 4.04 -26.89
N THR A 436 -34.88 4.70 -25.77
CA THR A 436 -33.49 5.03 -25.45
C THR A 436 -32.70 3.82 -24.97
N SER A 437 -33.27 2.94 -24.13
CA SER A 437 -32.59 1.68 -23.75
C SER A 437 -32.40 0.75 -24.96
N SER A 438 -33.40 0.60 -25.84
CA SER A 438 -33.28 -0.21 -27.05
C SER A 438 -32.27 0.38 -28.04
N ASN A 439 -32.27 1.69 -28.30
CA ASN A 439 -31.31 2.32 -29.22
C ASN A 439 -29.87 2.34 -28.65
N TRP A 440 -29.68 2.62 -27.35
CA TRP A 440 -28.34 2.57 -26.73
C TRP A 440 -27.82 1.15 -26.62
N VAL A 441 -28.66 0.18 -26.22
CA VAL A 441 -28.28 -1.24 -26.19
C VAL A 441 -27.99 -1.74 -27.60
N THR A 442 -28.71 -1.30 -28.62
CA THR A 442 -28.45 -1.62 -30.04
C THR A 442 -27.15 -1.00 -30.53
N MET A 443 -26.82 0.23 -30.14
CA MET A 443 -25.53 0.88 -30.46
C MET A 443 -24.34 0.24 -29.72
N VAL A 444 -24.51 -0.19 -28.47
CA VAL A 444 -23.46 -0.88 -27.70
C VAL A 444 -23.34 -2.35 -28.12
N ALA A 445 -24.44 -3.01 -28.51
CA ALA A 445 -24.43 -4.37 -29.03
C ALA A 445 -23.90 -4.44 -30.46
N SER A 446 -24.11 -3.41 -31.30
CA SER A 446 -23.49 -3.28 -32.61
C SER A 446 -21.97 -3.03 -32.50
N GLN A 447 -21.52 -2.27 -31.50
CA GLN A 447 -20.10 -2.20 -31.09
C GLN A 447 -19.54 -3.57 -30.64
N GLY A 448 -20.35 -4.40 -29.98
CA GLY A 448 -20.00 -5.78 -29.63
C GLY A 448 -19.94 -6.77 -30.81
N LYS A 449 -20.65 -6.53 -31.92
CA LYS A 449 -20.60 -7.37 -33.14
C LYS A 449 -19.46 -6.98 -34.09
N ALA A 450 -19.15 -5.70 -34.25
CA ALA A 450 -18.04 -5.27 -35.10
C ALA A 450 -16.66 -5.70 -34.54
N ALA A 451 -16.60 -5.98 -33.23
CA ALA A 451 -15.50 -6.66 -32.55
C ALA A 451 -15.18 -8.08 -33.04
N HIS A 452 -16.13 -8.76 -33.68
CA HIS A 452 -15.99 -10.16 -34.07
C HIS A 452 -15.81 -10.38 -35.58
N VAL A 453 -15.71 -9.32 -36.39
CA VAL A 453 -15.70 -9.42 -37.87
C VAL A 453 -14.36 -9.05 -38.54
N SER A 454 -13.40 -8.41 -37.86
CA SER A 454 -12.20 -7.86 -38.53
C SER A 454 -11.02 -8.82 -38.74
N ASN A 455 -11.14 -10.14 -38.52
CA ASN A 455 -10.07 -11.11 -38.79
C ASN A 455 -10.50 -12.27 -39.71
N ARG A 456 -11.14 -11.94 -40.84
CA ARG A 456 -11.23 -12.86 -41.97
C ARG A 456 -10.95 -12.12 -43.26
N THR A 457 -9.83 -12.46 -43.89
CA THR A 457 -9.67 -12.40 -45.34
C THR A 457 -10.94 -12.96 -45.97
N ILE A 458 -11.73 -12.09 -46.59
CA ILE A 458 -12.96 -12.47 -47.28
C ILE A 458 -12.54 -13.12 -48.60
N THR A 459 -12.40 -14.44 -48.58
CA THR A 459 -12.92 -15.25 -49.69
C THR A 459 -14.41 -15.42 -49.43
N THR A 460 -15.20 -14.99 -50.38
CA THR A 460 -16.66 -15.13 -50.47
C THR A 460 -17.12 -16.54 -50.10
N ASP A 461 -17.88 -16.68 -49.01
CA ASP A 461 -18.92 -17.70 -48.86
C ASP A 461 -19.75 -17.41 -47.59
N VAL A 462 -20.92 -16.80 -47.77
CA VAL A 462 -21.85 -16.36 -46.72
C VAL A 462 -22.88 -17.44 -46.34
N GLN A 463 -22.76 -18.67 -46.87
CA GLN A 463 -23.75 -19.73 -46.64
C GLN A 463 -23.18 -20.89 -45.81
N ASN A 464 -23.08 -20.69 -44.49
CA ASN A 464 -23.14 -21.69 -43.39
C ASN A 464 -22.33 -21.22 -42.17
N ARG A 465 -22.89 -20.32 -41.34
CA ARG A 465 -22.35 -20.10 -39.99
C ARG A 465 -23.06 -21.04 -39.02
N ASN A 466 -22.29 -21.91 -38.38
CA ASN A 466 -22.77 -22.90 -37.41
C ASN A 466 -23.08 -22.19 -36.06
N LEU A 467 -24.22 -21.49 -35.97
CA LEU A 467 -24.60 -20.63 -34.82
C LEU A 467 -24.51 -21.32 -33.45
N HIS A 468 -24.76 -22.63 -33.39
CA HIS A 468 -24.71 -23.39 -32.14
C HIS A 468 -23.28 -23.49 -31.56
N GLY A 469 -22.26 -23.49 -32.42
CA GLY A 469 -20.86 -23.58 -32.02
C GLY A 469 -20.33 -22.29 -31.38
N ASP A 470 -20.82 -21.13 -31.78
CA ASP A 470 -20.33 -19.83 -31.28
C ASP A 470 -20.92 -19.47 -29.91
N VAL A 471 -22.18 -19.84 -29.64
CA VAL A 471 -22.79 -19.72 -28.30
C VAL A 471 -22.06 -20.57 -27.27
N GLU A 472 -21.69 -21.80 -27.63
CA GLU A 472 -20.98 -22.69 -26.71
C GLU A 472 -19.55 -22.19 -26.40
N LYS A 473 -18.86 -21.58 -27.39
CA LYS A 473 -17.58 -20.92 -27.17
C LYS A 473 -17.70 -19.74 -26.20
N GLN A 474 -18.76 -18.93 -26.31
CA GLN A 474 -19.00 -17.80 -25.42
C GLN A 474 -19.26 -18.25 -23.97
N VAL A 475 -20.11 -19.27 -23.77
CA VAL A 475 -20.33 -19.87 -22.44
C VAL A 475 -19.00 -20.36 -21.84
N LYS A 476 -18.18 -21.05 -22.63
CA LYS A 476 -16.85 -21.52 -22.20
C LYS A 476 -15.92 -20.35 -21.85
N LEU A 477 -15.91 -19.28 -22.62
CA LEU A 477 -15.09 -18.09 -22.37
C LEU A 477 -15.46 -17.40 -21.05
N TYR A 478 -16.75 -17.16 -20.81
CA TYR A 478 -17.24 -16.56 -19.56
C TYR A 478 -16.91 -17.45 -18.35
N THR A 479 -17.07 -18.76 -18.50
CA THR A 479 -16.72 -19.73 -17.45
C THR A 479 -15.21 -19.69 -17.14
N ARG A 480 -14.36 -19.62 -18.16
CA ARG A 480 -12.90 -19.48 -17.99
C ARG A 480 -12.52 -18.17 -17.31
N ARG A 481 -13.10 -17.03 -17.71
CA ARG A 481 -12.88 -15.72 -17.06
C ARG A 481 -13.34 -15.72 -15.60
N ARG A 482 -14.51 -16.27 -15.31
CA ARG A 482 -15.01 -16.46 -13.94
C ARG A 482 -14.03 -17.28 -13.10
N ASN A 483 -13.57 -18.42 -13.62
CA ASN A 483 -12.62 -19.27 -12.90
C ASN A 483 -11.29 -18.56 -12.65
N LEU A 484 -10.79 -17.78 -13.61
CA LEU A 484 -9.59 -16.95 -13.42
C LEU A 484 -9.76 -15.98 -12.25
N ILE A 485 -10.88 -15.24 -12.19
CA ILE A 485 -11.18 -14.30 -11.11
C ILE A 485 -11.26 -15.02 -9.75
N LEU A 486 -11.90 -16.21 -9.69
CA LEU A 486 -11.97 -17.00 -8.45
C LEU A 486 -10.58 -17.40 -7.93
N VAL A 487 -9.65 -17.74 -8.83
CA VAL A 487 -8.26 -18.07 -8.46
C VAL A 487 -7.53 -16.85 -7.90
N PHE A 488 -7.65 -15.69 -8.54
CA PHE A 488 -7.06 -14.43 -8.04
C PHE A 488 -7.62 -14.03 -6.67
N LEU A 489 -8.95 -14.07 -6.52
CA LEU A 489 -9.61 -13.75 -5.25
C LEU A 489 -9.21 -14.72 -4.14
N ALA A 490 -9.14 -16.02 -4.42
CA ALA A 490 -8.73 -17.00 -3.42
C ALA A 490 -7.29 -16.76 -2.91
N ASN A 491 -6.39 -16.40 -3.82
CA ASN A 491 -5.01 -16.03 -3.46
C ASN A 491 -4.97 -14.73 -2.62
N GLU A 492 -5.74 -13.71 -3.01
CA GLU A 492 -5.77 -12.45 -2.29
C GLU A 492 -6.39 -12.60 -0.89
N ILE A 493 -7.50 -13.36 -0.76
CA ILE A 493 -8.12 -13.67 0.54
C ILE A 493 -7.12 -14.38 1.46
N GLU A 494 -6.47 -15.44 0.99
CA GLU A 494 -5.45 -16.15 1.79
C GLU A 494 -4.32 -15.22 2.25
N ARG A 495 -3.84 -14.37 1.35
CA ARG A 495 -2.76 -13.42 1.61
C ARG A 495 -3.16 -12.38 2.66
N LEU A 496 -4.34 -11.77 2.53
CA LEU A 496 -4.84 -10.77 3.47
C LEU A 496 -5.15 -11.40 4.84
N SER A 497 -5.71 -12.61 4.87
CA SER A 497 -5.94 -13.36 6.11
C SER A 497 -4.63 -13.74 6.81
N ALA A 498 -3.58 -14.10 6.05
CA ALA A 498 -2.24 -14.34 6.61
C ALA A 498 -1.61 -13.07 7.21
N TRP A 499 -1.91 -11.90 6.66
CA TRP A 499 -1.46 -10.62 7.23
C TRP A 499 -2.25 -10.20 8.47
N LEU A 500 -3.58 -10.41 8.46
CA LEU A 500 -4.47 -10.10 9.58
C LEU A 500 -4.22 -11.01 10.78
N ASN A 501 -4.05 -12.30 10.54
CA ASN A 501 -3.86 -13.35 11.55
C ASN A 501 -2.49 -14.06 11.37
N PRO A 502 -1.36 -13.36 11.55
CA PRO A 502 -0.03 -13.90 11.25
C PRO A 502 0.39 -15.09 12.13
N LEU A 503 -0.26 -15.24 13.30
CA LEU A 503 0.00 -16.34 14.23
C LEU A 503 -0.82 -17.60 13.94
N GLY A 504 -1.71 -17.58 12.93
CA GLY A 504 -2.58 -18.70 12.58
C GLY A 504 -3.78 -18.89 13.52
N GLU A 505 -4.33 -17.79 14.04
CA GLU A 505 -5.57 -17.78 14.83
C GLU A 505 -6.81 -18.14 13.97
N SER A 506 -7.95 -18.37 14.61
CA SER A 506 -9.16 -18.92 13.96
C SER A 506 -9.58 -18.13 12.71
N VAL A 507 -9.79 -18.90 11.67
CA VAL A 507 -10.25 -18.54 10.33
C VAL A 507 -11.65 -17.92 10.40
N GLU A 508 -11.89 -16.79 9.73
CA GLU A 508 -13.23 -16.18 9.65
C GLU A 508 -14.23 -17.15 8.98
N GLU A 509 -15.50 -17.08 9.39
CA GLU A 509 -16.57 -17.88 8.79
C GLU A 509 -16.63 -17.66 7.27
N GLY A 510 -16.44 -18.73 6.48
CA GLY A 510 -16.48 -18.71 5.01
C GLY A 510 -15.13 -18.94 4.31
N GLU A 511 -13.99 -18.65 4.95
CA GLU A 511 -12.67 -18.92 4.36
C GLU A 511 -12.43 -20.43 4.14
N ASN A 512 -12.98 -21.29 5.00
CA ASN A 512 -12.92 -22.74 4.85
C ASN A 512 -13.48 -23.23 3.51
N ALA A 513 -14.54 -22.58 2.99
CA ALA A 513 -15.13 -22.94 1.70
C ALA A 513 -14.17 -22.60 0.54
N VAL A 514 -13.47 -21.46 0.62
CA VAL A 514 -12.45 -21.06 -0.34
C VAL A 514 -11.25 -22.00 -0.29
N GLU A 515 -10.80 -22.39 0.91
CA GLU A 515 -9.69 -23.34 1.07
C GLU A 515 -10.05 -24.73 0.52
N GLN A 516 -11.27 -25.22 0.80
CA GLN A 516 -11.76 -26.48 0.24
C GLN A 516 -11.87 -26.42 -1.29
N TRP A 517 -12.40 -25.33 -1.84
CA TRP A 517 -12.48 -25.13 -3.29
C TRP A 517 -11.09 -25.08 -3.92
N ARG A 518 -10.12 -24.42 -3.28
CA ARG A 518 -8.74 -24.37 -3.76
C ARG A 518 -8.09 -25.75 -3.78
N LYS A 519 -8.25 -26.55 -2.71
CA LYS A 519 -7.77 -27.94 -2.66
C LYS A 519 -8.41 -28.82 -3.74
N ALA A 520 -9.70 -28.61 -4.02
CA ALA A 520 -10.40 -29.33 -5.08
C ALA A 520 -9.97 -28.89 -6.49
N THR A 521 -9.64 -27.60 -6.67
CA THR A 521 -9.19 -27.04 -7.95
C THR A 521 -7.73 -27.39 -8.24
N PHE A 522 -6.91 -27.52 -7.19
CA PHE A 522 -5.50 -27.84 -7.23
C PHE A 522 -5.21 -29.09 -6.39
N PRO A 523 -5.68 -30.28 -6.82
CA PRO A 523 -5.49 -31.51 -6.04
C PRO A 523 -4.04 -32.01 -6.08
N ASP A 524 -3.34 -31.76 -7.17
CA ASP A 524 -1.97 -32.16 -7.41
C ASP A 524 -1.20 -31.10 -8.20
N GLN A 525 0.13 -31.10 -8.06
CA GLN A 525 1.01 -30.11 -8.69
C GLN A 525 0.93 -30.12 -10.23
N ARG A 526 0.66 -31.27 -10.85
CA ARG A 526 0.58 -31.37 -12.33
C ARG A 526 -0.69 -30.71 -12.84
N SER A 527 -1.81 -30.89 -12.16
CA SER A 527 -3.07 -30.19 -12.46
C SER A 527 -2.95 -28.68 -12.26
N GLU A 528 -2.28 -28.23 -11.18
CA GLU A 528 -1.98 -26.81 -10.94
C GLU A 528 -1.17 -26.21 -12.09
N LEU A 529 -0.09 -26.86 -12.51
CA LEU A 529 0.75 -26.40 -13.62
C LEU A 529 -0.04 -26.25 -14.94
N LYS A 530 -0.87 -27.23 -15.28
CA LYS A 530 -1.68 -27.19 -16.50
C LYS A 530 -2.69 -26.04 -16.46
N LEU A 531 -3.42 -25.90 -15.36
CA LEU A 531 -4.42 -24.85 -15.22
C LEU A 531 -3.78 -23.45 -15.19
N MET A 532 -2.63 -23.29 -14.54
CA MET A 532 -1.89 -22.03 -14.52
C MET A 532 -1.40 -21.63 -15.90
N LYS A 533 -0.91 -22.59 -16.71
CA LYS A 533 -0.53 -22.32 -18.10
C LYS A 533 -1.71 -21.76 -18.91
N ASP A 534 -2.87 -22.41 -18.85
CA ASP A 534 -4.06 -21.96 -19.58
C ASP A 534 -4.57 -20.60 -19.06
N ASN A 535 -4.42 -20.34 -17.76
CA ASN A 535 -4.78 -19.07 -17.12
C ASN A 535 -3.86 -17.92 -17.53
N ILE A 536 -2.56 -18.15 -17.73
CA ILE A 536 -1.62 -17.12 -18.19
C ILE A 536 -1.93 -16.68 -19.61
N HIS A 537 -2.17 -17.64 -20.52
CA HIS A 537 -2.57 -17.31 -21.89
C HIS A 537 -3.88 -16.51 -21.89
N LEU A 538 -4.87 -16.93 -21.09
CA LEU A 538 -6.11 -16.19 -20.95
C LEU A 538 -5.90 -14.80 -20.34
N ALA A 539 -5.04 -14.67 -19.34
CA ALA A 539 -4.71 -13.38 -18.73
C ALA A 539 -4.03 -12.46 -19.75
N TRP A 540 -3.10 -12.96 -20.55
CA TRP A 540 -2.42 -12.21 -21.61
C TRP A 540 -3.39 -11.74 -22.70
N GLU A 541 -4.33 -12.61 -23.11
CA GLU A 541 -5.41 -12.27 -24.06
C GLU A 541 -6.35 -11.18 -23.51
N ILE A 542 -6.55 -11.10 -22.19
CA ILE A 542 -7.37 -10.07 -21.55
C ILE A 542 -6.59 -8.77 -21.40
N SER A 543 -5.39 -8.84 -20.81
CA SER A 543 -4.49 -7.72 -20.59
C SER A 543 -3.07 -8.23 -20.27
N PRO A 544 -2.04 -7.85 -21.05
CA PRO A 544 -0.66 -8.20 -20.75
C PRO A 544 -0.18 -7.75 -19.36
N GLU A 545 -0.67 -6.61 -18.85
CA GLU A 545 -0.38 -6.14 -17.49
C GLU A 545 -0.81 -7.15 -16.42
N LEU A 546 -2.02 -7.70 -16.56
CA LEU A 546 -2.53 -8.73 -15.67
C LEU A 546 -1.61 -9.96 -15.64
N ALA A 547 -1.17 -10.40 -16.83
CA ALA A 547 -0.32 -11.58 -16.98
C ALA A 547 1.08 -11.36 -16.38
N VAL A 548 1.68 -10.18 -16.58
CA VAL A 548 3.01 -9.80 -16.05
C VAL A 548 3.05 -9.87 -14.52
N HIS A 549 1.96 -9.51 -13.83
CA HIS A 549 1.92 -9.53 -12.36
C HIS A 549 1.46 -10.87 -11.75
N MET A 550 1.09 -11.87 -12.55
CA MET A 550 0.73 -13.20 -12.04
C MET A 550 1.85 -13.88 -11.23
N PRO A 551 3.13 -13.90 -11.66
CA PRO A 551 4.19 -14.59 -10.93
C PRO A 551 4.47 -14.00 -9.54
N ALA A 552 4.16 -12.72 -9.32
CA ALA A 552 4.29 -12.07 -8.02
C ALA A 552 3.26 -12.57 -7.00
N ARG A 553 2.07 -13.02 -7.48
CA ARG A 553 0.95 -13.53 -6.67
C ARG A 553 1.01 -15.05 -6.50
N PHE A 554 1.32 -15.77 -7.57
CA PHE A 554 1.37 -17.23 -7.62
C PHE A 554 2.81 -17.77 -7.58
N ARG A 555 3.49 -17.54 -6.44
CA ARG A 555 4.92 -17.88 -6.27
C ARG A 555 5.24 -19.38 -6.31
N SER A 556 4.24 -20.25 -6.11
CA SER A 556 4.38 -21.71 -6.16
C SER A 556 4.66 -22.25 -7.56
N CYS A 557 4.27 -21.51 -8.61
CA CYS A 557 4.30 -22.00 -9.98
C CYS A 557 5.49 -21.41 -10.77
N SER A 558 6.60 -22.14 -10.81
CA SER A 558 7.81 -21.71 -11.54
C SER A 558 7.62 -21.68 -13.06
N SER A 559 6.75 -22.53 -13.61
CA SER A 559 6.46 -22.57 -15.06
C SER A 559 5.78 -21.30 -15.60
N CYS A 560 5.19 -20.48 -14.72
CA CYS A 560 4.64 -19.17 -15.10
C CYS A 560 5.69 -18.29 -15.79
N TYR A 561 6.93 -18.31 -15.30
CA TYR A 561 8.02 -17.48 -15.81
C TYR A 561 8.39 -17.84 -17.24
N ALA A 562 8.52 -19.14 -17.55
CA ALA A 562 8.92 -19.59 -18.88
C ALA A 562 7.89 -19.23 -19.97
N ILE A 563 6.60 -19.40 -19.69
CA ILE A 563 5.53 -19.06 -20.64
C ILE A 563 5.43 -17.55 -20.85
N LEU A 564 5.52 -16.76 -19.78
CA LEU A 564 5.52 -15.30 -19.89
C LEU A 564 6.75 -14.80 -20.65
N GLN A 565 7.92 -15.40 -20.42
CA GLN A 565 9.13 -15.06 -21.16
C GLN A 565 8.93 -15.28 -22.67
N GLU A 566 8.33 -16.41 -23.08
CA GLU A 566 7.99 -16.68 -24.48
C GLU A 566 7.03 -15.62 -25.04
N LEU A 567 5.94 -15.32 -24.34
CA LEU A 567 4.95 -14.31 -24.77
C LEU A 567 5.53 -12.90 -24.89
N ILE A 568 6.34 -12.47 -23.91
CA ILE A 568 6.96 -11.14 -23.91
C ILE A 568 8.01 -11.04 -25.02
N THR A 569 8.79 -12.10 -25.26
CA THR A 569 9.79 -12.13 -26.35
C THR A 569 9.13 -11.97 -27.72
N HIS A 570 7.93 -12.52 -27.91
CA HIS A 570 7.16 -12.35 -29.14
C HIS A 570 6.56 -10.95 -29.33
N SER A 571 6.27 -10.22 -28.25
CA SER A 571 5.60 -8.90 -28.32
C SER A 571 6.07 -7.95 -27.21
N PRO A 572 7.35 -7.52 -27.22
CA PRO A 572 7.93 -6.70 -26.15
C PRO A 572 7.36 -5.28 -26.10
N GLU A 573 6.90 -4.74 -27.24
CA GLU A 573 6.37 -3.38 -27.36
C GLU A 573 5.18 -3.14 -26.42
N ILE A 574 4.32 -4.14 -26.23
CA ILE A 574 3.06 -4.03 -25.50
C ILE A 574 3.27 -3.93 -23.98
N VAL A 575 4.44 -4.34 -23.47
CA VAL A 575 4.75 -4.36 -22.03
C VAL A 575 5.95 -3.47 -21.67
N SER A 576 6.48 -2.72 -22.64
CA SER A 576 7.64 -1.87 -22.46
C SER A 576 7.43 -0.72 -21.46
N HIS A 577 6.18 -0.33 -21.21
CA HIS A 577 5.80 0.65 -20.19
C HIS A 577 5.81 0.08 -18.76
N ILE A 578 5.93 -1.25 -18.59
CA ILE A 578 5.89 -1.93 -17.30
C ILE A 578 7.32 -2.30 -16.86
N PRO A 579 7.89 -1.68 -15.81
CA PRO A 579 9.24 -1.99 -15.35
C PRO A 579 9.44 -3.45 -14.92
N GLU A 580 8.42 -4.08 -14.32
CA GLU A 580 8.44 -5.45 -13.80
C GLU A 580 8.48 -6.52 -14.90
N ALA A 581 8.14 -6.16 -16.14
CA ALA A 581 8.21 -7.08 -17.28
C ALA A 581 9.66 -7.29 -17.77
N LEU A 582 10.59 -6.36 -17.50
CA LEU A 582 11.98 -6.48 -17.92
C LEU A 582 12.71 -7.71 -17.31
N PRO A 583 12.65 -7.96 -15.99
CA PRO A 583 13.20 -9.20 -15.42
C PRO A 583 12.58 -10.48 -15.99
N LEU A 584 11.31 -10.44 -16.42
CA LEU A 584 10.63 -11.59 -17.03
C LEU A 584 11.13 -11.85 -18.46
N LEU A 585 11.38 -10.78 -19.23
CA LEU A 585 12.01 -10.87 -20.55
C LEU A 585 13.41 -11.48 -20.43
N LEU A 586 14.25 -10.94 -19.55
CA LEU A 586 15.64 -11.40 -19.39
C LEU A 586 15.74 -12.82 -18.84
N GLY A 587 14.76 -13.26 -18.05
CA GLY A 587 14.73 -14.58 -17.42
C GLY A 587 16.00 -14.85 -16.59
N ASP A 588 16.59 -16.02 -16.76
CA ASP A 588 17.87 -16.41 -16.15
C ASP A 588 19.10 -15.95 -16.96
N GLY A 589 18.95 -15.01 -17.91
CA GLY A 589 20.05 -14.52 -18.74
C GLY A 589 20.33 -15.33 -20.01
N LYS A 590 19.62 -16.46 -20.25
CA LYS A 590 19.79 -17.32 -21.44
C LYS A 590 19.64 -16.57 -22.78
N ILE A 591 18.73 -15.59 -22.85
CA ILE A 591 18.54 -14.76 -24.05
C ILE A 591 19.82 -13.99 -24.41
N LEU A 592 20.62 -13.63 -23.39
CA LEU A 592 21.88 -12.91 -23.57
C LEU A 592 23.04 -13.84 -23.96
N GLU A 593 22.92 -15.16 -23.74
CA GLU A 593 23.97 -16.16 -24.03
C GLU A 593 23.85 -16.79 -25.42
N GLU A 594 22.63 -17.04 -25.94
CA GLU A 594 22.45 -18.00 -27.03
C GLU A 594 22.16 -17.44 -28.44
N ARG A 595 21.85 -16.15 -28.69
CA ARG A 595 21.34 -15.75 -30.03
C ARG A 595 21.75 -14.37 -30.55
N THR A 596 22.70 -14.35 -31.48
CA THR A 596 23.06 -13.20 -32.35
C THR A 596 21.92 -12.77 -33.29
N GLU A 597 20.89 -13.58 -33.48
CA GLU A 597 19.74 -13.30 -34.37
C GLU A 597 18.56 -12.56 -33.68
N GLU A 598 18.55 -12.44 -32.34
CA GLU A 598 17.48 -11.79 -31.56
C GLU A 598 17.75 -10.30 -31.23
N MET A 599 18.63 -9.66 -31.99
CA MET A 599 19.02 -8.25 -31.76
C MET A 599 17.85 -7.27 -31.88
N LYS A 600 16.77 -7.65 -32.59
CA LYS A 600 15.51 -6.87 -32.66
C LYS A 600 14.75 -6.85 -31.33
N THR A 601 14.74 -7.93 -30.57
CA THR A 601 14.02 -7.98 -29.27
C THR A 601 14.75 -7.15 -28.23
N LEU A 602 16.08 -7.19 -28.24
CA LEU A 602 16.91 -6.45 -27.28
C LEU A 602 16.88 -4.94 -27.50
N SER A 603 16.70 -4.45 -28.74
CA SER A 603 16.67 -3.01 -29.02
C SER A 603 15.52 -2.29 -28.28
N HIS A 604 14.39 -2.96 -28.06
CA HIS A 604 13.25 -2.43 -27.30
C HIS A 604 13.58 -2.16 -25.82
N ILE A 605 14.63 -2.78 -25.26
CA ILE A 605 15.08 -2.50 -23.89
C ILE A 605 15.51 -1.03 -23.75
N LEU A 606 16.07 -0.41 -24.80
CA LEU A 606 16.50 0.99 -24.74
C LEU A 606 15.33 1.95 -24.47
N THR A 607 14.13 1.63 -24.95
CA THR A 607 12.90 2.43 -24.76
C THR A 607 12.05 1.98 -23.58
N TRP A 608 12.47 0.96 -22.82
CA TRP A 608 11.72 0.43 -21.68
C TRP A 608 11.51 1.48 -20.58
N ALA A 609 10.42 1.39 -19.82
CA ALA A 609 10.22 2.21 -18.64
C ALA A 609 11.38 2.08 -17.64
N THR A 610 11.65 3.12 -16.86
CA THR A 610 12.74 3.15 -15.88
C THR A 610 12.49 2.16 -14.77
N CYS A 611 13.38 1.19 -14.57
CA CYS A 611 13.31 0.24 -13.47
C CYS A 611 13.96 0.77 -12.18
N SER A 612 13.89 0.00 -11.10
CA SER A 612 14.55 0.36 -9.84
C SER A 612 16.09 0.44 -10.00
N PRO A 613 16.80 1.27 -9.20
CA PRO A 613 18.27 1.36 -9.26
C PRO A 613 18.93 -0.01 -9.06
N VAL A 614 18.36 -0.85 -8.19
CA VAL A 614 18.88 -2.20 -7.91
C VAL A 614 18.77 -3.11 -9.13
N MET A 615 17.68 -3.01 -9.90
CA MET A 615 17.53 -3.76 -11.14
C MET A 615 18.47 -3.22 -12.23
N ALA A 616 18.70 -1.92 -12.31
CA ALA A 616 19.71 -1.38 -13.22
C ALA A 616 21.12 -1.88 -12.85
N LEU A 617 21.46 -1.90 -11.56
CA LEU A 617 22.76 -2.38 -11.08
C LEU A 617 22.95 -3.88 -11.32
N SER A 618 21.89 -4.70 -11.25
CA SER A 618 22.03 -6.14 -11.54
C SER A 618 22.42 -6.40 -12.98
N LEU A 619 22.01 -5.55 -13.94
CA LEU A 619 22.41 -5.63 -15.34
C LEU A 619 23.89 -5.28 -15.58
N LEU A 620 24.52 -4.56 -14.65
CA LEU A 620 25.95 -4.26 -14.70
C LEU A 620 26.80 -5.41 -14.13
N GLY A 621 26.19 -6.38 -13.44
CA GLY A 621 26.87 -7.50 -12.81
C GLY A 621 26.81 -8.79 -13.63
N ALA A 622 27.95 -9.23 -14.16
CA ALA A 622 28.07 -10.44 -14.99
C ALA A 622 27.58 -11.75 -14.32
N ARG A 623 27.49 -11.79 -12.98
CA ARG A 623 27.02 -12.97 -12.22
C ARG A 623 25.52 -13.22 -12.32
N GLN A 624 24.73 -12.18 -12.57
CA GLN A 624 23.26 -12.29 -12.67
C GLN A 624 22.80 -12.28 -14.11
N TYR A 625 23.38 -11.39 -14.92
CA TYR A 625 23.08 -11.27 -16.33
C TYR A 625 24.40 -11.14 -17.10
N PRO A 626 24.59 -11.87 -18.21
CA PRO A 626 25.72 -11.66 -19.09
C PRO A 626 25.81 -10.20 -19.57
N SER A 627 27.03 -9.65 -19.64
CA SER A 627 27.26 -8.28 -20.06
C SER A 627 26.89 -8.09 -21.54
N HIS A 628 25.96 -7.18 -21.83
CA HIS A 628 25.53 -6.86 -23.19
C HIS A 628 25.44 -5.33 -23.40
N PRO A 629 25.85 -4.77 -24.56
CA PRO A 629 25.92 -3.31 -24.73
C PRO A 629 24.57 -2.60 -24.50
N VAL A 630 23.49 -3.21 -24.98
CA VAL A 630 22.13 -2.63 -24.86
C VAL A 630 21.63 -2.61 -23.42
N THR A 631 21.86 -3.66 -22.64
CA THR A 631 21.41 -3.74 -21.24
C THR A 631 22.22 -2.80 -20.36
N VAL A 632 23.52 -2.65 -20.64
CA VAL A 632 24.41 -1.71 -19.94
C VAL A 632 24.06 -0.26 -20.28
N GLN A 633 23.77 0.07 -21.54
CA GLN A 633 23.29 1.40 -21.93
C GLN A 633 21.96 1.76 -21.26
N TYR A 634 21.02 0.81 -21.23
CA TYR A 634 19.77 0.97 -20.50
C TYR A 634 20.01 1.20 -19.00
N ALA A 635 20.84 0.38 -18.35
CA ALA A 635 21.20 0.55 -16.95
C ALA A 635 21.83 1.92 -16.67
N GLY A 636 22.74 2.38 -17.55
CA GLY A 636 23.32 3.71 -17.51
C GLY A 636 22.26 4.82 -17.61
N ARG A 637 21.31 4.71 -18.55
CA ARG A 637 20.17 5.64 -18.67
C ARG A 637 19.33 5.69 -17.40
N VAL A 638 19.00 4.53 -16.83
CA VAL A 638 18.20 4.43 -15.61
C VAL A 638 18.94 5.07 -14.43
N LEU A 639 20.21 4.74 -14.21
CA LEU A 639 20.98 5.31 -13.10
C LEU A 639 21.18 6.83 -13.23
N ARG A 640 21.33 7.36 -14.46
CA ARG A 640 21.38 8.81 -14.73
C ARG A 640 20.05 9.53 -14.42
N SER A 641 18.92 8.82 -14.40
CA SER A 641 17.60 9.41 -14.12
C SER A 641 17.32 9.63 -12.62
N TYR A 642 18.05 8.94 -11.73
CA TYR A 642 17.85 9.04 -10.29
C TYR A 642 18.64 10.20 -9.67
N PRO A 643 18.10 10.84 -8.61
CA PRO A 643 18.79 11.92 -7.93
C PRO A 643 20.01 11.41 -7.11
N PRO A 644 21.03 12.25 -6.88
CA PRO A 644 22.28 11.83 -6.24
C PRO A 644 22.10 11.23 -4.84
N ASP A 645 21.13 11.71 -4.07
CA ASP A 645 20.80 11.21 -2.73
C ASP A 645 20.39 9.72 -2.74
N VAL A 646 19.66 9.27 -3.76
CA VAL A 646 19.33 7.85 -3.94
C VAL A 646 20.58 7.05 -4.31
N LEU A 647 21.39 7.57 -5.22
CA LEU A 647 22.60 6.88 -5.71
C LEU A 647 23.69 6.75 -4.65
N LEU A 648 23.77 7.68 -3.67
CA LEU A 648 24.68 7.58 -2.52
C LEU A 648 24.57 6.23 -1.80
N LEU A 649 23.35 5.67 -1.72
CA LEU A 649 23.12 4.39 -1.06
C LEU A 649 23.76 3.22 -1.81
N TYR A 650 23.96 3.33 -3.13
CA TYR A 650 24.37 2.25 -4.02
C TYR A 650 25.81 2.36 -4.54
N ILE A 651 26.57 3.34 -4.03
CA ILE A 651 27.99 3.53 -4.37
C ILE A 651 28.82 2.23 -4.22
N PRO A 652 28.71 1.44 -3.12
CA PRO A 652 29.52 0.24 -2.99
C PRO A 652 29.34 -0.72 -4.16
N GLN A 653 28.09 -0.95 -4.59
CA GLN A 653 27.79 -1.84 -5.71
C GLN A 653 28.17 -1.24 -7.05
N LEU A 654 28.01 0.07 -7.24
CA LEU A 654 28.41 0.76 -8.47
C LEU A 654 29.92 0.67 -8.69
N VAL A 655 30.73 0.83 -7.63
CA VAL A 655 32.18 0.65 -7.70
C VAL A 655 32.54 -0.80 -7.99
N GLN A 656 31.88 -1.78 -7.38
CA GLN A 656 32.15 -3.20 -7.68
C GLN A 656 31.74 -3.62 -9.10
N ALA A 657 30.76 -2.95 -9.71
CA ALA A 657 30.36 -3.22 -11.09
C ALA A 657 31.50 -2.97 -12.10
N LEU A 658 32.49 -2.12 -11.78
CA LEU A 658 33.68 -1.91 -12.61
C LEU A 658 34.51 -3.18 -12.84
N ARG A 659 34.45 -4.16 -11.93
CA ARG A 659 35.15 -5.46 -12.11
C ARG A 659 34.74 -6.17 -13.39
N HIS A 660 33.51 -5.94 -13.83
CA HIS A 660 32.89 -6.59 -14.97
C HIS A 660 32.69 -5.62 -16.16
N ASP A 661 33.26 -4.41 -16.09
CA ASP A 661 33.11 -3.36 -17.11
C ASP A 661 34.04 -3.58 -18.30
N THR A 662 33.69 -4.54 -19.15
CA THR A 662 34.45 -4.87 -20.38
C THR A 662 34.37 -3.79 -21.46
N MET A 663 33.37 -2.90 -21.41
CA MET A 663 33.07 -1.93 -22.47
C MET A 663 33.36 -0.47 -22.07
N GLY A 664 33.62 -0.19 -20.80
CA GLY A 664 33.92 1.14 -20.27
C GLY A 664 32.71 2.02 -19.94
N TYR A 665 31.48 1.49 -20.04
CA TYR A 665 30.26 2.26 -19.77
C TYR A 665 30.08 2.60 -18.30
N VAL A 666 30.49 1.70 -17.39
CA VAL A 666 30.38 1.93 -15.94
C VAL A 666 31.41 2.98 -15.51
N ALA A 667 32.62 2.90 -16.05
CA ALA A 667 33.66 3.92 -15.88
C ALA A 667 33.19 5.31 -16.36
N GLU A 668 32.58 5.39 -17.54
CA GLU A 668 32.00 6.65 -18.04
C GLU A 668 30.85 7.16 -17.14
N LEU A 669 29.96 6.26 -16.69
CA LEU A 669 28.88 6.60 -15.79
C LEU A 669 29.40 7.20 -14.48
N ILE A 670 30.43 6.60 -13.86
CA ILE A 670 31.02 7.09 -12.62
C ILE A 670 31.66 8.48 -12.81
N VAL A 671 32.34 8.71 -13.92
CA VAL A 671 32.89 10.03 -14.27
C VAL A 671 31.77 11.05 -14.45
N TRP A 672 30.70 10.69 -15.17
CA TRP A 672 29.53 11.55 -15.37
C TRP A 672 28.88 11.91 -14.04
N LEU A 673 28.62 10.92 -13.17
CA LEU A 673 28.03 11.11 -11.85
C LEU A 673 28.88 12.01 -10.95
N SER A 674 30.21 11.83 -10.99
CA SER A 674 31.16 12.65 -10.25
C SER A 674 31.19 14.11 -10.74
N GLY A 675 30.92 14.35 -12.02
CA GLY A 675 30.78 15.69 -12.58
C GLY A 675 29.48 16.41 -12.19
N HIS A 676 28.42 15.67 -11.85
CA HIS A 676 27.09 16.23 -11.56
C HIS A 676 26.85 16.54 -10.07
N SER A 677 27.53 15.85 -9.15
CA SER A 677 27.47 16.17 -7.72
C SER A 677 28.82 15.95 -7.04
N GLN A 678 29.29 16.97 -6.35
CA GLN A 678 30.56 16.97 -5.63
C GLN A 678 30.55 16.05 -4.42
N LEU A 679 29.43 15.99 -3.69
CA LEU A 679 29.28 15.07 -2.56
C LEU A 679 29.26 13.62 -3.03
N LEU A 680 28.60 13.34 -4.16
CA LEU A 680 28.63 12.02 -4.78
C LEU A 680 30.06 11.66 -5.22
N ALA A 681 30.79 12.60 -5.83
CA ALA A 681 32.20 12.42 -6.21
C ALA A 681 33.08 12.08 -4.99
N HIS A 682 32.94 12.82 -3.87
CA HIS A 682 33.71 12.55 -2.66
C HIS A 682 33.47 11.13 -2.11
N GLN A 683 32.21 10.70 -2.06
CA GLN A 683 31.83 9.37 -1.56
C GLN A 683 32.30 8.25 -2.50
N LEU A 684 32.23 8.47 -3.82
CA LEU A 684 32.83 7.57 -4.81
C LEU A 684 34.35 7.47 -4.61
N LEU A 685 35.05 8.59 -4.43
CA LEU A 685 36.49 8.63 -4.21
C LEU A 685 36.91 7.90 -2.92
N TRP A 686 36.18 8.05 -1.81
CA TRP A 686 36.43 7.27 -0.59
C TRP A 686 36.25 5.77 -0.83
N ASN A 687 35.14 5.37 -1.45
CA ASN A 687 34.86 3.96 -1.71
C ASN A 687 35.89 3.33 -2.67
N MET A 688 36.29 4.04 -3.73
CA MET A 688 37.33 3.59 -4.66
C MET A 688 38.68 3.46 -3.95
N LYS A 689 39.10 4.45 -3.14
CA LYS A 689 40.35 4.38 -2.36
C LYS A 689 40.38 3.17 -1.42
N THR A 690 39.26 2.86 -0.76
CA THR A 690 39.15 1.66 0.09
C THR A 690 39.30 0.37 -0.70
N ASN A 691 38.83 0.31 -1.94
CA ASN A 691 38.83 -0.91 -2.76
C ASN A 691 40.09 -1.11 -3.63
N LEU A 692 41.08 -0.20 -3.58
CA LEU A 692 42.38 -0.40 -4.23
C LEU A 692 43.14 -1.61 -3.67
N TYR A 693 42.96 -1.87 -2.37
CA TYR A 693 43.66 -2.92 -1.65
C TYR A 693 42.65 -3.93 -1.07
N ARG A 694 43.08 -5.19 -0.99
CA ARG A 694 42.28 -6.28 -0.40
C ARG A 694 42.44 -6.35 1.10
N ASP A 695 43.59 -5.95 1.62
CA ASP A 695 43.93 -5.97 3.03
C ASP A 695 43.79 -4.60 3.70
N GLU A 696 43.67 -4.62 5.03
CA GLU A 696 43.55 -3.43 5.85
C GLU A 696 44.85 -2.61 5.93
N ASP A 697 46.00 -3.25 5.69
CA ASP A 697 47.33 -2.63 5.81
C ASP A 697 47.81 -1.98 4.49
N SER A 698 46.99 -2.00 3.43
CA SER A 698 47.35 -1.48 2.10
C SER A 698 48.59 -2.15 1.46
N LYS A 699 48.80 -3.45 1.68
CA LYS A 699 49.95 -4.21 1.13
C LYS A 699 49.58 -5.06 -0.07
N VAL A 700 48.36 -5.59 -0.11
CA VAL A 700 47.87 -6.51 -1.13
C VAL A 700 46.95 -5.74 -2.06
N ILE A 701 47.49 -5.32 -3.21
CA ILE A 701 46.70 -4.68 -4.27
C ILE A 701 45.63 -5.63 -4.80
N ASP A 702 44.50 -5.09 -5.23
CA ASP A 702 43.51 -5.85 -5.99
C ASP A 702 43.90 -5.89 -7.48
N PRO A 703 44.36 -7.03 -8.02
CA PRO A 703 44.88 -7.10 -9.40
C PRO A 703 43.85 -6.73 -10.46
N GLU A 704 42.55 -6.88 -10.19
CA GLU A 704 41.48 -6.60 -11.15
C GLU A 704 41.05 -5.13 -11.11
N MET A 705 41.19 -4.47 -9.95
CA MET A 705 40.60 -3.16 -9.70
C MET A 705 41.63 -2.05 -9.51
N PHE A 706 42.87 -2.36 -9.16
CA PHE A 706 43.87 -1.37 -8.80
C PHE A 706 44.11 -0.34 -9.92
N GLU A 707 44.40 -0.81 -11.15
CA GLU A 707 44.64 0.07 -12.30
C GLU A 707 43.36 0.84 -12.70
N PRO A 708 42.19 0.19 -12.96
CA PRO A 708 40.97 0.91 -13.33
C PRO A 708 40.53 1.96 -12.30
N LEU A 709 40.62 1.64 -11.01
CA LEU A 709 40.27 2.57 -9.94
C LEU A 709 41.28 3.72 -9.84
N SER A 710 42.58 3.45 -9.98
CA SER A 710 43.61 4.48 -9.93
C SER A 710 43.44 5.49 -11.07
N ASP A 711 43.19 4.99 -12.28
CA ASP A 711 42.92 5.83 -13.45
C ASP A 711 41.66 6.69 -13.26
N LEU A 712 40.58 6.10 -12.75
CA LEU A 712 39.34 6.83 -12.46
C LEU A 712 39.51 7.86 -11.35
N ILE A 713 40.21 7.52 -10.27
CA ILE A 713 40.52 8.45 -9.18
C ILE A 713 41.30 9.65 -9.75
N ASN A 714 42.34 9.41 -10.55
CA ASN A 714 43.14 10.46 -11.16
C ASN A 714 42.31 11.33 -12.11
N LYS A 715 41.47 10.72 -12.94
CA LYS A 715 40.60 11.40 -13.90
C LYS A 715 39.55 12.28 -13.21
N ILE A 716 38.88 11.79 -12.18
CA ILE A 716 37.90 12.59 -11.42
C ILE A 716 38.63 13.72 -10.69
N THR A 717 39.77 13.40 -10.05
CA THR A 717 40.58 14.35 -9.29
C THR A 717 41.11 15.49 -10.17
N SER A 718 41.47 15.22 -11.43
CA SER A 718 41.94 16.24 -12.38
C SER A 718 40.84 17.11 -12.98
N GLN A 719 39.59 16.61 -13.02
CA GLN A 719 38.41 17.36 -13.47
C GLN A 719 37.87 18.34 -12.42
N LEU A 720 38.24 18.17 -11.14
CA LEU A 720 37.84 19.09 -10.08
C LEU A 720 38.60 20.41 -10.21
N GLU A 721 37.89 21.50 -10.50
CA GLU A 721 38.43 22.85 -10.63
C GLU A 721 37.83 23.85 -9.61
N GLY A 722 38.49 24.99 -9.43
CA GLY A 722 37.98 26.12 -8.64
C GLY A 722 37.58 25.77 -7.20
N ALA A 723 36.33 26.10 -6.84
CA ALA A 723 35.79 25.88 -5.50
C ALA A 723 35.59 24.40 -5.17
N ALA A 724 35.26 23.56 -6.15
CA ALA A 724 35.09 22.12 -5.96
C ALA A 724 36.41 21.45 -5.54
N ARG A 725 37.52 21.83 -6.19
CA ARG A 725 38.87 21.36 -5.83
C ARG A 725 39.28 21.76 -4.42
N LYS A 726 39.01 23.01 -4.04
CA LYS A 726 39.29 23.52 -2.69
C LYS A 726 38.47 22.78 -1.64
N PHE A 727 37.19 22.55 -1.92
CA PHE A 727 36.29 21.81 -1.04
C PHE A 727 36.79 20.37 -0.84
N TYR A 728 37.07 19.64 -1.92
CA TYR A 728 37.68 18.30 -1.88
C TYR A 728 38.95 18.26 -1.03
N ASN A 729 39.91 19.16 -1.29
CA ASN A 729 41.17 19.18 -0.57
C ASN A 729 40.96 19.48 0.93
N SER A 730 40.10 20.43 1.26
CA SER A 730 39.80 20.78 2.65
C SER A 730 39.21 19.61 3.43
N GLU A 731 38.24 18.91 2.84
CA GLU A 731 37.53 17.81 3.48
C GLU A 731 38.43 16.59 3.67
N PHE A 732 39.14 16.17 2.62
CA PHE A 732 40.05 15.02 2.69
C PHE A 732 41.23 15.27 3.64
N ASN A 733 41.75 16.51 3.71
CA ASN A 733 42.81 16.86 4.65
C ASN A 733 42.33 16.89 6.10
N LEU A 734 41.15 17.46 6.37
CA LEU A 734 40.55 17.46 7.70
C LEU A 734 40.34 16.02 8.19
N LEU A 735 39.72 15.18 7.37
CA LEU A 735 39.47 13.79 7.71
C LEU A 735 40.75 13.00 7.95
N LYS A 736 41.79 13.23 7.14
CA LYS A 736 43.11 12.61 7.32
C LYS A 736 43.70 12.98 8.68
N ARG A 737 43.73 14.28 9.02
CA ARG A 737 44.23 14.77 10.33
C ARG A 737 43.49 14.15 11.50
N ILE A 738 42.15 14.01 11.41
CA ILE A 738 41.36 13.38 12.47
C ILE A 738 41.65 11.88 12.57
N THR A 739 41.76 11.19 11.44
CA THR A 739 42.03 9.74 11.41
C THR A 739 43.43 9.42 11.93
N ASP A 740 44.42 10.27 11.64
CA ASP A 740 45.81 10.13 12.10
C ASP A 740 45.95 10.19 13.64
N ILE A 741 44.98 10.80 14.35
CA ILE A 741 44.96 10.78 15.83
C ILE A 741 45.04 9.35 16.36
N SER A 742 44.32 8.40 15.76
CA SER A 742 44.35 6.99 16.19
C SER A 742 45.77 6.40 16.18
N GLY A 743 46.56 6.75 15.16
CA GLY A 743 47.97 6.38 15.07
C GLY A 743 48.83 7.02 16.16
N THR A 744 48.59 8.31 16.46
CA THR A 744 49.35 9.03 17.51
C THR A 744 49.07 8.53 18.92
N ILE A 745 47.85 8.07 19.22
CA ILE A 745 47.46 7.62 20.57
C ILE A 745 47.77 6.15 20.83
N LYS A 746 47.99 5.35 19.77
CA LYS A 746 48.27 3.91 19.86
C LYS A 746 49.45 3.54 20.78
N PRO A 747 50.59 4.27 20.80
CA PRO A 747 51.73 3.95 21.66
C PRO A 747 51.47 4.15 23.16
N TYR A 748 50.50 4.99 23.54
CA TYR A 748 50.22 5.28 24.95
C TYR A 748 49.50 4.11 25.63
N PRO A 749 49.80 3.82 26.92
CA PRO A 749 49.14 2.75 27.66
C PRO A 749 47.63 3.02 27.83
N LYS A 750 46.82 1.94 27.85
CA LYS A 750 45.37 2.05 28.07
C LYS A 750 45.07 2.75 29.40
N GLY A 751 44.04 3.59 29.43
CA GLY A 751 43.63 4.34 30.62
C GLY A 751 43.77 5.86 30.43
N GLU A 752 44.06 6.57 31.52
CA GLU A 752 44.06 8.04 31.52
C GLU A 752 45.15 8.66 30.62
N ALA A 753 46.32 8.03 30.51
CA ALA A 753 47.42 8.53 29.68
C ALA A 753 47.02 8.61 28.19
N ARG A 754 46.40 7.55 27.65
CA ARG A 754 45.89 7.55 26.28
C ARG A 754 44.73 8.52 26.09
N LYS A 755 43.85 8.66 27.09
CA LYS A 755 42.74 9.63 27.04
C LYS A 755 43.25 11.07 26.99
N LYS A 756 44.28 11.40 27.79
CA LYS A 756 44.92 12.72 27.78
C LYS A 756 45.58 13.02 26.43
N ALA A 757 46.38 12.08 25.91
CA ALA A 757 47.00 12.21 24.59
C ALA A 757 45.96 12.41 23.47
N CYS A 758 44.82 11.72 23.54
CA CYS A 758 43.72 11.87 22.58
C CYS A 758 43.06 13.25 22.63
N LEU A 759 42.88 13.82 23.82
CA LEU A 759 42.32 15.17 24.00
C LEU A 759 43.29 16.24 23.50
N ASP A 760 44.59 16.09 23.80
CA ASP A 760 45.62 17.03 23.37
C ASP A 760 45.75 17.02 21.83
N ALA A 761 45.77 15.84 21.20
CA ALA A 761 45.78 15.70 19.75
C ALA A 761 44.53 16.29 19.07
N LEU A 762 43.34 16.12 19.67
CA LEU A 762 42.10 16.69 19.12
C LEU A 762 42.10 18.23 19.19
N ARG A 763 42.68 18.83 20.24
CA ARG A 763 42.77 20.29 20.41
C ARG A 763 43.64 20.97 19.36
N GLU A 764 44.55 20.24 18.73
CA GLU A 764 45.38 20.75 17.62
C GLU A 764 44.61 20.85 16.30
N ILE A 765 43.45 20.18 16.19
CA ILE A 765 42.63 20.20 14.97
C ILE A 765 41.69 21.41 14.99
N LYS A 766 41.81 22.30 14.01
CA LYS A 766 40.91 23.45 13.82
C LYS A 766 40.13 23.30 12.53
N LEU A 767 38.86 23.68 12.56
CA LEU A 767 38.03 23.81 11.37
C LEU A 767 38.42 25.09 10.64
N GLU A 768 38.98 24.97 9.43
CA GLU A 768 39.43 26.12 8.63
C GLU A 768 38.32 26.65 7.71
N THR A 769 37.48 25.77 7.17
CA THR A 769 36.38 26.08 6.25
C THR A 769 35.15 25.23 6.57
N VAL A 770 34.08 25.41 5.79
CA VAL A 770 32.86 24.60 5.90
C VAL A 770 33.16 23.15 5.50
N ALA A 771 32.87 22.22 6.40
CA ALA A 771 33.12 20.78 6.24
C ALA A 771 31.87 19.95 6.57
N TYR A 772 31.93 18.64 6.35
CA TYR A 772 30.90 17.68 6.75
C TYR A 772 31.51 16.34 7.17
N LEU A 773 30.79 15.55 7.96
CA LEU A 773 31.28 14.21 8.30
C LEU A 773 31.02 13.24 7.12
N PRO A 774 32.00 12.41 6.71
CA PRO A 774 31.78 11.42 5.65
C PRO A 774 30.59 10.50 5.92
N SER A 775 30.39 10.13 7.19
CA SER A 775 29.25 9.32 7.62
C SER A 775 27.92 10.06 7.48
N ASN A 776 27.87 11.39 7.44
CA ASN A 776 26.62 12.14 7.34
C ASN A 776 26.70 13.28 6.29
N PRO A 777 26.54 12.97 4.98
CA PRO A 777 26.59 13.94 3.89
C PRO A 777 25.32 14.82 3.76
N GLU A 778 24.50 14.92 4.81
CA GLU A 778 23.29 15.76 4.86
C GLU A 778 23.38 16.86 5.92
N ALA A 779 24.48 16.91 6.68
CA ALA A 779 24.67 17.85 7.76
C ALA A 779 26.00 18.60 7.64
N VAL A 780 25.93 19.92 7.82
CA VAL A 780 27.11 20.79 7.87
C VAL A 780 27.76 20.67 9.25
N LEU A 781 29.09 20.56 9.27
CA LEU A 781 29.89 20.62 10.50
C LEU A 781 30.07 22.08 10.95
N LEU A 782 29.68 22.37 12.19
CA LEU A 782 29.77 23.70 12.79
C LEU A 782 30.91 23.80 13.79
N ASP A 783 31.11 22.77 14.62
CA ASP A 783 32.10 22.80 15.71
C ASP A 783 32.48 21.38 16.17
N ILE A 784 33.61 21.26 16.89
CA ILE A 784 34.11 20.02 17.49
C ILE A 784 34.14 20.17 19.02
N ASP A 785 33.59 19.20 19.75
CA ASP A 785 33.72 19.17 21.21
C ASP A 785 35.11 18.64 21.59
N TYR A 786 36.05 19.57 21.73
CA TYR A 786 37.45 19.30 22.08
C TYR A 786 37.66 18.60 23.43
N ASN A 787 36.62 18.52 24.28
CA ASN A 787 36.68 17.86 25.58
C ASN A 787 36.02 16.47 25.57
N SER A 788 35.46 16.03 24.44
CA SER A 788 34.71 14.78 24.32
C SER A 788 35.53 13.56 23.90
N ALA A 789 36.78 13.76 23.47
CA ALA A 789 37.61 12.70 22.90
C ALA A 789 37.80 11.53 23.89
N THR A 790 37.36 10.33 23.50
CA THR A 790 37.42 9.14 24.36
C THR A 790 37.99 7.95 23.56
N PRO A 791 39.17 7.43 23.91
CA PRO A 791 39.70 6.22 23.29
C PRO A 791 38.88 5.00 23.73
N MET A 792 38.61 4.09 22.81
CA MET A 792 37.84 2.87 23.07
C MET A 792 38.73 1.71 23.56
N GLN A 793 38.11 0.70 24.18
CA GLN A 793 38.81 -0.36 24.93
C GLN A 793 39.49 -1.43 24.05
N SER A 794 39.17 -1.49 22.74
CA SER A 794 39.67 -2.52 21.82
C SER A 794 41.20 -2.49 21.67
N ALA A 795 41.83 -3.65 21.89
CA ALA A 795 43.23 -3.74 22.30
C ALA A 795 44.28 -3.49 21.21
N ALA A 796 43.96 -3.68 19.94
CA ALA A 796 44.98 -3.77 18.89
C ALA A 796 45.23 -2.44 18.12
N LYS A 797 44.22 -1.57 17.98
CA LYS A 797 44.23 -0.50 16.96
C LYS A 797 43.65 0.87 17.39
N ALA A 798 43.38 1.04 18.70
CA ALA A 798 43.07 2.30 19.39
C ALA A 798 42.05 3.27 18.73
N PRO A 799 40.84 2.82 18.33
CA PRO A 799 39.81 3.73 17.84
C PRO A 799 39.38 4.72 18.93
N PHE A 800 38.86 5.88 18.52
CA PHE A 800 38.39 6.92 19.44
C PHE A 800 37.05 7.50 19.01
N LEU A 801 36.29 7.97 20.00
CA LEU A 801 35.01 8.65 19.85
C LEU A 801 35.18 10.14 20.12
N THR A 802 34.53 10.97 19.32
CA THR A 802 34.44 12.42 19.54
C THR A 802 33.09 12.96 19.08
N ARG A 803 32.70 14.14 19.57
CA ARG A 803 31.40 14.78 19.29
C ARG A 803 31.57 16.02 18.43
N PHE A 804 30.62 16.20 17.53
CA PHE A 804 30.58 17.26 16.53
C PHE A 804 29.24 18.00 16.61
N LYS A 805 29.27 19.33 16.54
CA LYS A 805 28.05 20.13 16.41
C LYS A 805 27.70 20.23 14.93
N VAL A 806 26.54 19.75 14.55
CA VAL A 806 26.12 19.69 13.15
C VAL A 806 24.76 20.38 12.93
N ARG A 807 24.51 20.84 11.70
CA ARG A 807 23.21 21.35 11.25
C ARG A 807 22.69 20.54 10.08
N GLN A 808 21.51 19.95 10.22
CA GLN A 808 20.85 19.21 9.14
C GLN A 808 20.36 20.18 8.05
N CYS A 809 20.70 19.91 6.79
CA CYS A 809 20.26 20.72 5.64
C CYS A 809 19.98 19.91 4.37
N GLY A 810 20.34 18.62 4.31
CA GLY A 810 20.19 17.78 3.12
C GLY A 810 21.37 17.90 2.15
N VAL A 811 21.50 16.91 1.24
CA VAL A 811 22.66 16.77 0.33
C VAL A 811 22.81 17.97 -0.60
N GLN A 812 21.73 18.36 -1.29
CA GLN A 812 21.78 19.45 -2.29
C GLN A 812 22.13 20.80 -1.64
N GLU A 813 21.56 21.09 -0.47
CA GLU A 813 21.85 22.34 0.25
C GLU A 813 23.25 22.33 0.86
N LEU A 814 23.73 21.19 1.37
CA LEU A 814 25.11 21.05 1.84
C LEU A 814 26.10 21.31 0.72
N GLU A 815 25.87 20.75 -0.47
CA GLU A 815 26.72 20.95 -1.64
C GLU A 815 26.74 22.43 -2.05
N ARG A 816 25.58 23.09 -2.09
CA ARG A 816 25.46 24.53 -2.36
C ARG A 816 26.24 25.37 -1.35
N ILE A 817 26.11 25.04 -0.06
CA ILE A 817 26.80 25.69 1.05
C ILE A 817 28.33 25.51 0.93
N GLY A 818 28.78 24.27 0.69
CA GLY A 818 30.19 23.92 0.54
C GLY A 818 30.85 24.65 -0.63
N LEU A 819 30.19 24.69 -1.79
CA LEU A 819 30.70 25.40 -2.96
C LEU A 819 30.74 26.92 -2.74
N ALA A 820 29.69 27.53 -2.19
CA ALA A 820 29.63 28.97 -1.94
C ALA A 820 30.72 29.45 -0.97
N ALA A 821 31.00 28.67 0.09
CA ALA A 821 32.06 28.98 1.06
C ALA A 821 33.45 29.01 0.41
N HIS A 822 33.70 28.14 -0.57
CA HIS A 822 35.00 28.02 -1.25
C HIS A 822 35.13 28.90 -2.50
N GLN A 823 34.05 29.54 -2.96
CA GLN A 823 34.05 30.54 -4.05
C GLN A 823 34.44 31.94 -3.57
N ASN A 824 33.86 32.41 -2.48
CA ASN A 824 33.89 33.84 -2.11
C ASN A 824 34.95 34.22 -1.06
N GLY A 825 35.75 33.29 -0.54
CA GLY A 825 36.78 33.58 0.48
C GLY A 825 36.22 34.24 1.76
N VAL A 826 34.92 34.06 2.02
CA VAL A 826 34.20 34.69 3.13
C VAL A 826 34.74 34.14 4.46
N SER A 827 34.96 35.02 5.44
CA SER A 827 35.45 34.60 6.75
C SER A 827 34.45 33.65 7.43
N GLN A 828 35.00 32.62 8.07
CA GLN A 828 34.27 31.56 8.78
C GLN A 828 33.21 32.12 9.74
N GLU A 829 33.53 33.19 10.47
CA GLU A 829 32.63 33.81 11.46
C GLU A 829 31.39 34.48 10.85
N GLU A 830 31.51 35.08 9.67
CA GLU A 830 30.43 35.81 9.03
C GLU A 830 29.40 34.85 8.41
N TYR A 831 29.87 33.69 7.96
CA TYR A 831 29.02 32.63 7.43
C TYR A 831 28.28 31.88 8.55
N TYR A 832 28.96 31.49 9.63
CA TYR A 832 28.31 30.86 10.79
C TYR A 832 27.32 31.79 11.50
N LYS A 833 27.59 33.11 11.56
CA LYS A 833 26.61 34.10 12.04
C LYS A 833 25.37 34.20 11.15
N LYS A 834 25.48 34.01 9.83
CA LYS A 834 24.33 33.92 8.92
C LYS A 834 23.56 32.61 9.08
N LEU A 835 24.25 31.48 9.26
CA LEU A 835 23.62 30.16 9.47
C LEU A 835 22.95 30.01 10.84
N ALA A 836 23.45 30.67 11.88
CA ALA A 836 22.90 30.63 13.23
C ALA A 836 21.65 31.50 13.42
N ARG A 837 21.38 32.45 12.52
CA ARG A 837 20.17 33.31 12.58
C ARG A 837 18.91 32.62 12.04
N SER A 838 19.04 31.48 11.37
CA SER A 838 17.92 30.69 10.82
C SER A 838 17.59 29.50 11.72
N ASP A 839 16.41 29.53 12.35
CA ASP A 839 15.68 28.47 13.08
C ASP A 839 16.52 27.47 13.93
N ASP A 840 16.48 27.64 15.26
CA ASP A 840 17.24 26.86 16.26
C ASP A 840 16.93 25.35 16.31
N ARG A 841 15.91 24.86 15.59
CA ARG A 841 15.42 23.47 15.68
C ARG A 841 16.28 22.44 14.94
N ASN A 842 17.26 22.86 14.14
CA ASN A 842 18.05 21.96 13.27
C ASN A 842 19.48 21.68 13.75
N PHE A 843 19.85 22.12 14.96
CA PHE A 843 21.18 21.89 15.53
C PHE A 843 21.19 20.63 16.41
N CYS A 844 22.17 19.76 16.22
CA CYS A 844 22.39 18.62 17.12
C CYS A 844 23.88 18.31 17.32
N TRP A 845 24.19 17.70 18.47
CA TRP A 845 25.51 17.11 18.71
C TRP A 845 25.49 15.66 18.22
N GLN A 846 26.35 15.34 17.26
CA GLN A 846 26.52 14.01 16.70
C GLN A 846 27.86 13.43 17.14
N ALA A 847 27.86 12.21 17.67
CA ALA A 847 29.08 11.49 18.01
C ALA A 847 29.50 10.58 16.86
N ALA A 848 30.79 10.53 16.57
CA ALA A 848 31.35 9.59 15.58
C ALA A 848 32.60 8.91 16.13
N ILE A 849 32.80 7.67 15.69
CA ILE A 849 33.93 6.80 16.02
C ILE A 849 34.83 6.73 14.78
N PHE A 850 36.11 7.03 14.97
CA PHE A 850 37.14 6.86 13.93
C PHE A 850 37.85 5.54 14.18
N LYS A 851 37.64 4.59 13.27
CA LYS A 851 38.19 3.23 13.34
C LYS A 851 39.33 3.11 12.34
N VAL A 852 40.48 2.62 12.81
CA VAL A 852 41.70 2.44 12.00
C VAL A 852 42.20 1.01 12.15
N GLY A 853 42.65 0.45 11.02
CA GLY A 853 42.93 -0.95 10.78
C GLY A 853 41.74 -1.87 11.04
N ASP A 854 40.53 -1.54 10.64
CA ASP A 854 39.47 -2.54 10.60
C ASP A 854 38.62 -2.33 9.35
N ASP A 855 38.26 -3.42 8.69
CA ASP A 855 37.48 -3.34 7.47
C ASP A 855 35.99 -3.15 7.77
N VAL A 856 35.54 -1.89 7.73
CA VAL A 856 34.13 -1.54 7.97
C VAL A 856 33.21 -1.78 6.76
N ARG A 857 33.72 -2.27 5.62
CA ARG A 857 32.88 -2.52 4.42
C ARG A 857 31.77 -3.54 4.68
N GLN A 858 32.02 -4.51 5.56
CA GLN A 858 31.01 -5.48 5.96
C GLN A 858 29.86 -4.82 6.75
N ASP A 859 30.19 -3.93 7.70
CA ASP A 859 29.19 -3.12 8.40
C ASP A 859 28.40 -2.23 7.44
N MET A 860 29.08 -1.60 6.47
CA MET A 860 28.43 -0.77 5.44
C MET A 860 27.37 -1.57 4.67
N LEU A 861 27.68 -2.79 4.23
CA LEU A 861 26.73 -3.64 3.52
C LEU A 861 25.53 -4.02 4.41
N ALA A 862 25.78 -4.44 5.66
CA ALA A 862 24.71 -4.79 6.59
C ALA A 862 23.77 -3.59 6.85
N LEU A 863 24.33 -2.40 7.06
CA LEU A 863 23.58 -1.17 7.32
C LEU A 863 22.85 -0.63 6.09
N GLN A 864 23.40 -0.81 4.89
CA GLN A 864 22.72 -0.53 3.64
C GLN A 864 21.45 -1.39 3.50
N LEU A 865 21.57 -2.70 3.71
CA LEU A 865 20.43 -3.63 3.68
C LEU A 865 19.42 -3.29 4.80
N MET A 866 19.89 -2.91 5.99
CA MET A 866 19.02 -2.45 7.09
C MET A 866 18.25 -1.19 6.71
N ARG A 867 18.90 -0.23 6.02
CA ARG A 867 18.25 1.00 5.55
C ARG A 867 17.16 0.69 4.54
N LEU A 868 17.38 -0.25 3.62
CA LEU A 868 16.34 -0.72 2.70
C LEU A 868 15.16 -1.38 3.43
N MET A 869 15.42 -2.24 4.43
CA MET A 869 14.35 -2.81 5.26
C MET A 869 13.55 -1.72 5.99
N ARG A 870 14.23 -0.71 6.57
CA ARG A 870 13.56 0.44 7.20
C ARG A 870 12.67 1.18 6.20
N ASN A 871 13.15 1.42 4.99
CA ASN A 871 12.38 2.11 3.95
C ASN A 871 11.14 1.31 3.54
N ILE A 872 11.28 -0.02 3.41
CA ILE A 872 10.15 -0.93 3.15
C ILE A 872 9.12 -0.77 4.28
N PHE A 873 9.52 -0.88 5.54
CA PHE A 873 8.60 -0.73 6.67
C PHE A 873 7.90 0.63 6.71
N ALA A 874 8.60 1.71 6.39
CA ALA A 874 8.04 3.05 6.33
C ALA A 874 7.01 3.22 5.20
N VAL A 875 7.28 2.67 4.01
CA VAL A 875 6.33 2.70 2.88
C VAL A 875 5.08 1.88 3.17
N VAL A 876 5.23 0.70 3.79
CA VAL A 876 4.11 -0.13 4.23
C VAL A 876 3.34 0.49 5.40
N GLY A 877 3.96 1.39 6.18
CA GLY A 877 3.39 1.91 7.41
C GLY A 877 3.37 0.87 8.54
N LEU A 878 4.28 -0.12 8.51
CA LEU A 878 4.42 -1.10 9.58
C LEU A 878 5.10 -0.45 10.78
N ASP A 879 4.49 -0.59 11.96
CA ASP A 879 4.88 0.07 13.21
C ASP A 879 6.15 -0.55 13.86
N VAL A 880 7.20 -0.82 13.09
CA VAL A 880 8.47 -1.40 13.56
C VAL A 880 9.63 -0.40 13.39
N ARG A 881 10.72 -0.58 14.15
CA ARG A 881 11.84 0.38 14.13
C ARG A 881 13.19 -0.31 13.94
N LEU A 882 13.91 0.11 12.90
CA LEU A 882 15.34 -0.14 12.70
C LEU A 882 16.10 1.19 12.76
N PHE A 883 17.29 1.18 13.36
CA PHE A 883 18.18 2.33 13.40
C PHE A 883 19.44 2.06 12.56
N PRO A 884 19.41 2.34 11.24
CA PRO A 884 20.57 2.20 10.37
C PRO A 884 21.50 3.41 10.54
N TYR A 885 22.33 3.35 11.58
CA TYR A 885 23.43 4.30 11.79
C TYR A 885 24.37 4.28 10.58
N ARG A 886 25.04 5.39 10.32
CA ARG A 886 25.84 5.56 9.10
C ARG A 886 27.27 5.12 9.31
N VAL A 887 27.78 4.32 8.37
CA VAL A 887 29.18 3.88 8.32
C VAL A 887 29.72 4.17 6.93
N VAL A 888 30.92 4.74 6.87
CA VAL A 888 31.63 5.01 5.62
C VAL A 888 33.09 4.59 5.78
N ALA A 889 33.55 3.74 4.86
CA ALA A 889 34.96 3.43 4.69
C ALA A 889 35.63 4.57 3.93
N THR A 890 36.73 5.09 4.48
CA THR A 890 37.39 6.31 3.98
C THR A 890 38.74 6.01 3.32
N ALA A 891 39.38 4.92 3.72
CA ALA A 891 40.61 4.35 3.17
C ALA A 891 40.67 2.84 3.51
N PRO A 892 41.62 2.06 2.96
CA PRO A 892 41.81 0.67 3.36
C PRO A 892 42.03 0.57 4.87
N GLY A 893 41.28 -0.31 5.54
CA GLY A 893 41.30 -0.46 6.99
C GLY A 893 40.83 0.77 7.78
N CYS A 894 40.31 1.83 7.16
CA CYS A 894 39.88 3.04 7.88
C CYS A 894 38.40 3.31 7.65
N GLY A 895 37.69 3.70 8.72
CA GLY A 895 36.27 3.96 8.66
C GLY A 895 35.79 4.96 9.70
N VAL A 896 34.70 5.65 9.35
CA VAL A 896 33.96 6.54 10.25
C VAL A 896 32.60 5.92 10.53
N ILE A 897 32.30 5.71 11.81
CA ILE A 897 31.08 5.07 12.29
C ILE A 897 30.29 6.10 13.10
N GLU A 898 29.04 6.35 12.73
CA GLU A 898 28.12 7.14 13.54
C GLU A 898 27.81 6.40 14.86
N CYS A 899 27.98 7.10 15.98
CA CYS A 899 27.59 6.56 17.27
C CYS A 899 26.09 6.74 17.49
N VAL A 900 25.44 5.66 17.96
CA VAL A 900 24.00 5.68 18.27
C VAL A 900 23.75 6.67 19.41
N PRO A 901 22.89 7.68 19.23
CA PRO A 901 22.67 8.70 20.24
C PRO A 901 21.88 8.14 21.43
N ASN A 902 22.20 8.63 22.63
CA ASN A 902 21.44 8.35 23.86
C ASN A 902 21.25 6.86 24.19
N SER A 903 22.19 6.00 23.79
CA SER A 903 22.12 4.56 24.05
C SER A 903 23.28 4.08 24.93
N LYS A 904 23.03 2.98 25.65
CA LYS A 904 24.03 2.25 26.44
C LYS A 904 24.01 0.78 26.06
N SER A 905 25.16 0.10 26.05
CA SER A 905 25.17 -1.36 25.82
C SER A 905 24.57 -2.09 27.01
N ARG A 906 23.99 -3.28 26.79
CA ARG A 906 23.47 -4.14 27.85
C ARG A 906 24.56 -4.53 28.86
N ASP A 907 25.78 -4.76 28.38
CA ASP A 907 26.98 -4.97 29.20
C ASP A 907 27.26 -3.76 30.13
N GLN A 908 27.28 -2.54 29.59
CA GLN A 908 27.48 -1.32 30.38
C GLN A 908 26.38 -1.13 31.43
N LEU A 909 25.13 -1.44 31.09
CA LEU A 909 24.01 -1.38 32.03
C LEU A 909 24.19 -2.41 33.16
N GLY A 910 24.59 -3.64 32.83
CA GLY A 910 24.85 -4.69 33.82
C GLY A 910 25.94 -4.29 34.82
N ARG A 911 27.08 -3.78 34.32
CA ARG A 911 28.18 -3.31 35.16
C ARG A 911 27.85 -2.08 36.03
N GLN A 912 26.90 -1.25 35.62
CA GLN A 912 26.52 -0.03 36.33
C GLN A 912 25.46 -0.26 37.42
N THR A 913 24.63 -1.29 37.28
CA THR A 913 23.40 -1.42 38.07
C THR A 913 23.25 -2.73 38.84
N ASP A 914 24.12 -3.72 38.61
CA ASP A 914 24.03 -5.09 39.19
C ASP A 914 22.67 -5.80 38.98
N PHE A 915 21.81 -5.25 38.09
CA PHE A 915 20.47 -5.74 37.80
C PHE A 915 20.32 -6.32 36.38
N GLY A 916 19.33 -7.19 36.22
CA GLY A 916 18.90 -7.72 34.93
C GLY A 916 18.26 -6.64 34.04
N LEU A 917 18.09 -6.91 32.74
CA LEU A 917 17.50 -5.93 31.83
C LEU A 917 16.05 -5.60 32.20
N TYR A 918 15.29 -6.57 32.70
CA TYR A 918 13.90 -6.34 33.10
C TYR A 918 13.80 -5.42 34.32
N GLU A 919 14.66 -5.64 35.31
CA GLU A 919 14.78 -4.82 36.51
C GLU A 919 15.25 -3.39 36.18
N TYR A 920 16.15 -3.24 35.19
CA TYR A 920 16.51 -1.93 34.65
C TYR A 920 15.30 -1.19 34.07
N PHE A 921 14.43 -1.89 33.32
CA PHE A 921 13.20 -1.29 32.79
C PHE A 921 12.25 -0.85 33.91
N LEU A 922 12.06 -1.67 34.95
CA LEU A 922 11.22 -1.32 36.10
C LEU A 922 11.78 -0.12 36.88
N THR A 923 13.09 -0.09 37.09
CA THR A 923 13.75 0.99 37.84
C THR A 923 13.75 2.31 37.07
N THR A 924 13.90 2.26 35.74
CA THR A 924 14.03 3.45 34.90
C THR A 924 12.69 4.04 34.50
N TYR A 925 11.71 3.17 34.18
CA TYR A 925 10.42 3.60 33.62
C TYR A 925 9.24 3.45 34.59
N GLY A 926 9.40 2.82 35.75
CA GLY A 926 8.35 2.59 36.73
C GLY A 926 7.75 1.19 36.68
N ASP A 927 6.65 1.00 37.41
CA ASP A 927 5.97 -0.30 37.50
C ASP A 927 5.19 -0.69 36.22
N GLU A 928 4.66 -1.91 36.19
CA GLU A 928 3.88 -2.47 35.06
C GLU A 928 2.65 -1.66 34.65
N SER A 929 2.11 -0.85 35.56
CA SER A 929 0.92 -0.03 35.32
C SER A 929 1.23 1.36 34.77
N THR A 930 2.49 1.83 34.89
CA THR A 930 2.89 3.14 34.40
C THR A 930 2.87 3.26 32.87
N GLU A 931 2.39 4.41 32.37
CA GLU A 931 2.37 4.71 30.94
C GLU A 931 3.79 4.74 30.35
N THR A 932 4.77 5.23 31.12
CA THR A 932 6.19 5.28 30.75
C THR A 932 6.77 3.90 30.45
N LEU A 933 6.54 2.91 31.32
CA LEU A 933 6.99 1.55 31.06
C LEU A 933 6.22 0.91 29.91
N GLN A 934 4.91 1.15 29.79
CA GLN A 934 4.13 0.63 28.66
C GLN A 934 4.65 1.17 27.32
N ASN A 935 5.01 2.46 27.25
CA ASN A 935 5.62 3.07 26.08
C ASN A 935 7.04 2.53 25.82
N ALA A 936 7.87 2.36 26.84
CA ALA A 936 9.20 1.75 26.70
C ALA A 936 9.13 0.29 26.24
N ARG A 937 8.22 -0.51 26.82
CA ARG A 937 7.92 -1.90 26.42
C ARG A 937 7.41 -1.94 24.98
N ARG A 938 6.58 -0.99 24.57
CA ARG A 938 6.10 -0.83 23.19
C ARG A 938 7.27 -0.62 22.23
N ASN A 939 8.12 0.37 22.52
CA ASN A 939 9.31 0.69 21.75
C ASN A 939 10.29 -0.48 21.66
N PHE A 940 10.47 -1.21 22.77
CA PHE A 940 11.26 -2.43 22.83
C PHE A 940 10.72 -3.50 21.89
N ILE A 941 9.42 -3.81 21.96
CA ILE A 941 8.78 -4.82 21.09
C ILE A 941 8.90 -4.44 19.60
N ARG A 942 8.62 -3.18 19.26
CA ARG A 942 8.68 -2.66 17.88
C ARG A 942 10.07 -2.77 17.26
N SER A 943 11.10 -2.46 18.04
CA SER A 943 12.50 -2.54 17.59
C SER A 943 12.99 -3.98 17.58
N MET A 944 12.66 -4.77 18.61
CA MET A 944 13.03 -6.18 18.70
C MET A 944 12.48 -7.00 17.53
N ALA A 945 11.21 -6.80 17.16
CA ALA A 945 10.61 -7.49 16.01
C ALA A 945 11.39 -7.22 14.71
N ALA A 946 11.76 -5.96 14.46
CA ALA A 946 12.50 -5.57 13.27
C ALA A 946 13.93 -6.15 13.25
N TYR A 947 14.65 -6.05 14.36
CA TYR A 947 16.02 -6.58 14.50
C TYR A 947 16.06 -8.11 14.49
N SER A 948 15.02 -8.80 14.96
CA SER A 948 14.89 -10.26 14.83
C SER A 948 14.83 -10.70 13.37
N VAL A 949 13.99 -10.06 12.55
CA VAL A 949 13.91 -10.36 11.10
C VAL A 949 15.23 -10.03 10.40
N PHE A 950 15.83 -8.88 10.71
CA PHE A 950 17.12 -8.48 10.14
C PHE A 950 18.23 -9.49 10.48
N SER A 951 18.32 -9.89 11.75
CA SER A 951 19.34 -10.84 12.23
C SER A 951 19.15 -12.21 11.61
N PHE A 952 17.90 -12.68 11.46
CA PHE A 952 17.59 -13.95 10.80
C PHE A 952 17.96 -13.94 9.31
N LEU A 953 17.54 -12.92 8.56
CA LEU A 953 17.78 -12.84 7.11
C LEU A 953 19.26 -12.74 6.78
N LEU A 954 20.02 -11.91 7.52
CA LEU A 954 21.45 -11.73 7.27
C LEU A 954 22.33 -12.72 8.05
N GLN A 955 21.73 -13.55 8.92
CA GLN A 955 22.45 -14.45 9.82
C GLN A 955 23.52 -13.70 10.62
N ILE A 956 23.11 -12.61 11.27
CA ILE A 956 24.02 -11.83 12.13
C ILE A 956 24.36 -12.68 13.35
N LYS A 957 25.63 -13.06 13.49
CA LYS A 957 26.16 -13.86 14.60
C LYS A 957 26.79 -12.94 15.65
N ASP A 958 27.47 -13.51 16.64
CA ASP A 958 28.14 -12.74 17.71
C ASP A 958 27.22 -11.75 18.46
N ARG A 959 25.97 -12.15 18.74
CA ARG A 959 24.99 -11.30 19.42
C ARG A 959 25.11 -11.44 20.94
N HIS A 960 26.14 -10.82 21.52
CA HIS A 960 26.36 -10.76 22.97
C HIS A 960 25.90 -9.43 23.59
N ASN A 961 25.90 -9.32 24.92
CA ASN A 961 25.42 -8.14 25.64
C ASN A 961 26.21 -6.84 25.37
N GLY A 962 27.46 -6.92 24.91
CA GLY A 962 28.21 -5.77 24.39
C GLY A 962 27.70 -5.20 23.05
N ASN A 963 27.10 -6.03 22.18
CA ASN A 963 26.66 -5.66 20.82
C ASN A 963 25.18 -5.27 20.75
N ILE A 964 24.49 -5.30 21.89
CA ILE A 964 23.09 -4.95 22.04
C ILE A 964 23.01 -3.71 22.91
N MET A 965 22.45 -2.64 22.36
CA MET A 965 22.25 -1.37 23.05
C MET A 965 20.78 -1.12 23.32
N ILE A 966 20.51 -0.38 24.39
CA ILE A 966 19.18 0.13 24.75
C ILE A 966 19.25 1.65 24.76
N ASP A 967 18.34 2.31 24.05
CA ASP A 967 18.19 3.76 24.10
C ASP A 967 17.31 4.22 25.28
N ARG A 968 17.27 5.54 25.52
CA ARG A 968 16.47 6.15 26.61
C ARG A 968 14.96 5.97 26.47
N ASP A 969 14.47 5.62 25.29
CA ASP A 969 13.04 5.43 25.02
C ASP A 969 12.64 3.94 25.08
N GLY A 970 13.60 3.04 25.35
CA GLY A 970 13.39 1.60 25.47
C GLY A 970 13.60 0.81 24.18
N HIS A 971 14.11 1.41 23.09
CA HIS A 971 14.40 0.66 21.86
C HIS A 971 15.67 -0.18 22.00
N ILE A 972 15.64 -1.36 21.39
CA ILE A 972 16.84 -2.18 21.19
C ILE A 972 17.53 -1.79 19.88
N VAL A 973 18.85 -1.66 19.91
CA VAL A 973 19.70 -1.35 18.75
C VAL A 973 20.86 -2.33 18.71
N HIS A 974 21.02 -3.05 17.59
CA HIS A 974 22.18 -3.90 17.37
C HIS A 974 23.31 -3.08 16.75
N ILE A 975 24.53 -3.30 17.22
CA ILE A 975 25.77 -2.71 16.66
C ILE A 975 26.77 -3.83 16.34
N ASP A 976 27.81 -3.49 15.58
CA ASP A 976 28.89 -4.40 15.15
C ASP A 976 28.35 -5.58 14.30
N PHE A 977 28.43 -5.47 12.98
CA PHE A 977 28.00 -6.51 12.03
C PHE A 977 29.19 -7.25 11.41
N GLY A 978 30.33 -7.29 12.12
CA GLY A 978 31.55 -8.00 11.72
C GLY A 978 31.40 -9.51 11.51
N PHE A 979 30.28 -10.11 11.97
CA PHE A 979 29.92 -11.50 11.68
C PHE A 979 28.51 -11.60 11.06
N MET A 980 28.46 -11.75 9.75
CA MET A 980 27.22 -11.95 8.99
C MET A 980 27.32 -13.07 7.95
N PHE A 981 26.18 -13.52 7.44
CA PHE A 981 26.03 -14.63 6.50
C PHE A 981 26.64 -15.95 7.01
N GLU A 982 27.77 -16.37 6.45
CA GLU A 982 28.42 -17.64 6.77
C GLU A 982 29.56 -17.50 7.79
N SER A 983 29.88 -16.26 8.20
CA SER A 983 30.90 -16.01 9.23
C SER A 983 30.31 -16.18 10.62
N SER A 984 31.01 -16.95 11.47
CA SER A 984 30.72 -17.03 12.91
C SER A 984 32.02 -17.00 13.73
N PRO A 985 31.98 -16.45 14.95
CA PRO A 985 33.10 -16.47 15.90
C PRO A 985 33.66 -17.89 16.16
N GLY A 986 34.91 -17.96 16.63
CA GLY A 986 35.51 -19.22 17.11
C GLY A 986 35.80 -20.26 16.03
N GLY A 987 36.11 -19.86 14.79
CA GLY A 987 36.46 -20.79 13.70
C GLY A 987 35.25 -21.32 12.92
N ASN A 988 34.12 -20.63 12.98
CA ASN A 988 32.88 -20.91 12.25
C ASN A 988 32.09 -22.14 12.70
N LEU A 989 31.93 -22.30 14.01
CA LEU A 989 31.20 -23.43 14.59
C LEU A 989 29.69 -23.41 14.27
N GLY A 990 29.12 -22.25 13.89
CA GLY A 990 27.71 -22.12 13.51
C GLY A 990 26.72 -22.54 14.61
N PHE A 991 27.13 -22.44 15.87
CA PHE A 991 26.40 -22.95 17.02
C PHE A 991 25.29 -21.99 17.47
N GLU A 992 25.37 -20.71 17.12
CA GLU A 992 24.44 -19.67 17.58
C GLU A 992 23.04 -19.82 16.94
N PRO A 993 21.97 -19.44 17.67
CA PRO A 993 20.62 -19.40 17.12
C PRO A 993 20.50 -18.38 15.96
N ASP A 994 19.39 -18.43 15.24
CA ASP A 994 19.09 -17.51 14.15
C ASP A 994 19.02 -16.04 14.61
N PHE A 995 18.44 -15.79 15.78
CA PHE A 995 18.55 -14.52 16.49
C PHE A 995 18.47 -14.72 18.02
N LYS A 996 19.00 -13.77 18.78
CA LYS A 996 19.01 -13.82 20.25
C LYS A 996 17.65 -13.45 20.82
N LEU A 997 17.09 -14.30 21.67
CA LEU A 997 15.86 -14.04 22.43
C LEU A 997 16.07 -14.54 23.87
N SER A 998 16.69 -13.70 24.70
CA SER A 998 17.10 -14.08 26.06
C SER A 998 15.93 -14.08 27.05
N GLN A 999 16.14 -14.70 28.22
CA GLN A 999 15.13 -14.73 29.30
C GLN A 999 14.70 -13.33 29.72
N GLU A 1000 15.65 -12.39 29.84
CA GLU A 1000 15.37 -11.01 30.23
C GLU A 1000 14.52 -10.28 29.18
N MET A 1001 14.81 -10.49 27.90
CA MET A 1001 14.03 -9.91 26.79
C MET A 1001 12.60 -10.44 26.78
N VAL A 1002 12.44 -11.76 27.01
CA VAL A 1002 11.12 -12.39 27.13
C VAL A 1002 10.39 -11.89 28.38
N ALA A 1003 11.07 -11.67 29.49
CA ALA A 1003 10.48 -11.12 30.72
C ALA A 1003 9.87 -9.73 30.49
N ILE A 1004 10.55 -8.84 29.76
CA ILE A 1004 10.00 -7.53 29.34
C ILE A 1004 8.69 -7.68 28.54
N MET A 1005 8.56 -8.78 27.78
CA MET A 1005 7.38 -9.12 26.97
C MET A 1005 6.33 -9.96 27.72
N GLY A 1006 6.42 -10.08 29.05
CA GLY A 1006 5.45 -10.80 29.88
C GLY A 1006 5.83 -12.25 30.21
N GLY A 1007 7.06 -12.69 29.91
CA GLY A 1007 7.65 -13.93 30.42
C GLY A 1007 7.18 -15.24 29.79
N LYS A 1008 6.10 -15.22 28.98
CA LYS A 1008 5.49 -16.40 28.35
C LYS A 1008 5.08 -16.11 26.91
N MET A 1009 4.99 -17.14 26.08
CA MET A 1009 4.59 -16.98 24.67
C MET A 1009 3.12 -16.58 24.50
N GLU A 1010 2.27 -16.96 25.44
CA GLU A 1010 0.84 -16.64 25.44
C GLU A 1010 0.56 -15.20 25.87
N ALA A 1011 1.55 -14.51 26.45
CA ALA A 1011 1.39 -13.14 26.92
C ALA A 1011 1.03 -12.20 25.75
N PRO A 1012 0.07 -11.26 25.92
CA PRO A 1012 -0.34 -10.36 24.84
C PRO A 1012 0.83 -9.58 24.21
N ALA A 1013 1.79 -9.14 25.02
CA ALA A 1013 2.98 -8.44 24.56
C ALA A 1013 3.90 -9.32 23.68
N PHE A 1014 4.10 -10.59 24.05
CA PHE A 1014 4.87 -11.54 23.24
C PHE A 1014 4.15 -11.90 21.95
N ARG A 1015 2.82 -12.13 21.99
CA ARG A 1015 2.01 -12.36 20.78
C ARG A 1015 2.11 -11.18 19.82
N TRP A 1016 2.08 -9.95 20.35
CA TRP A 1016 2.24 -8.76 19.54
C TRP A 1016 3.64 -8.65 18.91
N PHE A 1017 4.71 -8.96 19.66
CA PHE A 1017 6.06 -9.11 19.10
C PHE A 1017 6.11 -10.13 17.96
N ALA A 1018 5.55 -11.33 18.17
CA ALA A 1018 5.54 -12.39 17.16
C ALA A 1018 4.75 -11.98 15.90
N SER A 1019 3.61 -11.30 16.09
CA SER A 1019 2.79 -10.75 15.00
C SER A 1019 3.58 -9.73 14.16
N LEU A 1020 4.20 -8.74 14.81
CA LEU A 1020 5.02 -7.74 14.13
C LEU A 1020 6.22 -8.36 13.41
N CYS A 1021 6.85 -9.38 14.00
CA CYS A 1021 7.99 -10.08 13.42
C CYS A 1021 7.59 -10.83 12.13
N VAL A 1022 6.45 -11.54 12.14
CA VAL A 1022 5.91 -12.20 10.95
C VAL A 1022 5.50 -11.18 9.88
N GLN A 1023 4.81 -10.10 10.24
CA GLN A 1023 4.43 -9.03 9.30
C GLN A 1023 5.66 -8.34 8.69
N ALA A 1024 6.70 -8.08 9.49
CA ALA A 1024 7.96 -7.52 9.01
C ALA A 1024 8.66 -8.47 8.01
N TYR A 1025 8.66 -9.78 8.28
CA TYR A 1025 9.17 -10.76 7.33
C TYR A 1025 8.38 -10.77 6.01
N LEU A 1026 7.05 -10.81 6.07
CA LEU A 1026 6.18 -10.77 4.89
C LEU A 1026 6.33 -9.47 4.09
N ALA A 1027 6.61 -8.34 4.74
CA ALA A 1027 6.81 -7.05 4.07
C ALA A 1027 8.13 -6.99 3.29
N VAL A 1028 9.21 -7.61 3.80
CA VAL A 1028 10.54 -7.58 3.14
C VAL A 1028 10.65 -8.66 2.06
N ARG A 1029 9.94 -9.78 2.21
CA ARG A 1029 10.00 -10.94 1.32
C ARG A 1029 9.81 -10.64 -0.18
N PRO A 1030 8.90 -9.76 -0.64
CA PRO A 1030 8.76 -9.40 -2.06
C PRO A 1030 10.03 -8.80 -2.68
N TYR A 1031 10.95 -8.28 -1.86
CA TYR A 1031 12.18 -7.63 -2.32
C TYR A 1031 13.39 -8.57 -2.36
N GLU A 1032 13.21 -9.88 -2.15
CA GLU A 1032 14.26 -10.92 -2.21
C GLU A 1032 15.26 -10.71 -3.36
N LYS A 1033 14.77 -10.56 -4.60
CA LYS A 1033 15.62 -10.36 -5.80
C LYS A 1033 16.51 -9.12 -5.68
N ALA A 1034 16.00 -8.02 -5.10
CA ALA A 1034 16.78 -6.81 -4.91
C ALA A 1034 17.88 -7.00 -3.85
N PHE A 1035 17.57 -7.66 -2.72
CA PHE A 1035 18.57 -7.98 -1.70
C PHE A 1035 19.66 -8.92 -2.25
N ILE A 1036 19.26 -9.97 -2.98
CA ILE A 1036 20.19 -10.89 -3.65
C ILE A 1036 21.07 -10.12 -4.63
N ALA A 1037 20.51 -9.20 -5.41
CA ALA A 1037 21.27 -8.45 -6.40
C ALA A 1037 22.38 -7.60 -5.77
N LEU A 1038 22.06 -6.89 -4.68
CA LEU A 1038 23.03 -6.05 -3.96
C LEU A 1038 24.14 -6.86 -3.31
N VAL A 1039 23.81 -8.02 -2.73
CA VAL A 1039 24.80 -8.92 -2.13
C VAL A 1039 25.66 -9.57 -3.21
N SER A 1040 25.07 -9.95 -4.34
CA SER A 1040 25.77 -10.60 -5.45
C SER A 1040 26.85 -9.71 -6.07
N LEU A 1041 26.58 -8.40 -6.19
CA LEU A 1041 27.55 -7.41 -6.68
C LEU A 1041 28.74 -7.23 -5.72
N MET A 1042 28.60 -7.59 -4.44
CA MET A 1042 29.66 -7.46 -3.45
C MET A 1042 30.48 -8.75 -3.27
N LEU A 1043 30.07 -9.91 -3.82
CA LEU A 1043 30.74 -11.19 -3.58
C LEU A 1043 32.24 -11.19 -3.98
N ASP A 1044 32.58 -10.49 -5.07
CA ASP A 1044 33.94 -10.45 -5.62
C ASP A 1044 34.91 -9.61 -4.77
N THR A 1045 34.41 -8.86 -3.79
CA THR A 1045 35.25 -8.19 -2.78
C THR A 1045 36.04 -9.17 -1.91
N ARG A 1046 35.61 -10.44 -1.85
CA ARG A 1046 36.17 -11.50 -0.97
C ARG A 1046 36.16 -11.12 0.52
N LEU A 1047 35.17 -10.33 0.95
CA LEU A 1047 34.95 -10.06 2.36
C LEU A 1047 34.78 -11.36 3.16
N PRO A 1048 35.23 -11.43 4.43
CA PRO A 1048 35.23 -12.66 5.23
C PRO A 1048 33.86 -13.34 5.40
N CYS A 1049 32.77 -12.57 5.27
CA CYS A 1049 31.40 -13.05 5.35
C CYS A 1049 30.95 -13.90 4.14
N PHE A 1050 31.62 -13.78 3.00
CA PHE A 1050 31.22 -14.47 1.76
C PHE A 1050 31.93 -15.80 1.59
N ARG A 1051 31.15 -16.84 1.26
CA ARG A 1051 31.64 -18.18 0.89
C ARG A 1051 30.82 -18.74 -0.28
N GLY A 1052 31.13 -19.97 -0.68
CA GLY A 1052 30.59 -20.59 -1.89
C GLY A 1052 29.07 -20.77 -1.93
N LYS A 1053 28.35 -20.75 -0.79
CA LYS A 1053 26.89 -20.99 -0.74
C LYS A 1053 26.07 -19.78 -0.27
N THR A 1054 26.69 -18.59 -0.16
CA THR A 1054 26.09 -17.46 0.56
C THR A 1054 24.78 -17.00 -0.07
N ILE A 1055 24.76 -16.85 -1.40
CA ILE A 1055 23.55 -16.42 -2.13
C ILE A 1055 22.44 -17.45 -2.03
N GLN A 1056 22.76 -18.74 -2.18
CA GLN A 1056 21.77 -19.82 -2.11
C GLN A 1056 21.11 -19.84 -0.73
N GLN A 1057 21.91 -19.85 0.35
CA GLN A 1057 21.37 -19.85 1.70
C GLN A 1057 20.59 -18.57 2.02
N PHE A 1058 21.05 -17.42 1.53
CA PHE A 1058 20.35 -16.16 1.71
C PHE A 1058 18.99 -16.16 1.03
N ARG A 1059 18.92 -16.68 -0.19
CA ARG A 1059 17.69 -16.90 -0.95
C ARG A 1059 16.73 -17.84 -0.22
N ASP A 1060 17.22 -18.97 0.27
CA ASP A 1060 16.40 -19.98 0.94
C ASP A 1060 15.68 -19.43 2.18
N ARG A 1061 16.30 -18.48 2.90
CA ARG A 1061 15.69 -17.82 4.07
C ARG A 1061 14.49 -16.93 3.73
N PHE A 1062 14.36 -16.46 2.49
CA PHE A 1062 13.15 -15.77 2.01
C PHE A 1062 12.02 -16.73 1.64
N ALA A 1063 12.29 -18.05 1.60
CA ALA A 1063 11.34 -19.09 1.22
C ALA A 1063 10.55 -18.71 -0.06
N PRO A 1064 11.20 -18.35 -1.18
CA PRO A 1064 10.57 -17.57 -2.27
C PRO A 1064 9.39 -18.26 -2.96
N LEU A 1065 9.34 -19.60 -2.95
CA LEU A 1065 8.28 -20.39 -3.59
C LEU A 1065 7.04 -20.60 -2.69
N SER A 1066 7.11 -20.24 -1.41
CA SER A 1066 6.01 -20.44 -0.46
C SER A 1066 4.87 -19.44 -0.65
N SER A 1067 3.65 -19.81 -0.27
CA SER A 1067 2.54 -18.85 -0.12
C SER A 1067 2.82 -17.89 1.05
N ASP A 1068 2.12 -16.75 1.12
CA ASP A 1068 2.27 -15.84 2.28
C ASP A 1068 1.81 -16.51 3.59
N ARG A 1069 0.81 -17.40 3.52
CA ARG A 1069 0.37 -18.21 4.66
C ARG A 1069 1.45 -19.17 5.14
N ASP A 1070 2.13 -19.85 4.23
CA ASP A 1070 3.20 -20.79 4.59
C ASP A 1070 4.46 -20.06 5.04
N ALA A 1071 4.77 -18.92 4.43
CA ALA A 1071 5.84 -18.03 4.86
C ALA A 1071 5.61 -17.47 6.28
N ALA A 1072 4.37 -17.15 6.64
CA ALA A 1072 4.01 -16.75 8.00
C ALA A 1072 4.27 -17.88 9.02
N LYS A 1073 3.85 -19.11 8.70
CA LYS A 1073 4.12 -20.30 9.52
C LYS A 1073 5.61 -20.59 9.65
N TYR A 1074 6.36 -20.44 8.55
CA TYR A 1074 7.81 -20.59 8.55
C TYR A 1074 8.48 -19.63 9.53
N MET A 1075 8.17 -18.33 9.45
CA MET A 1075 8.74 -17.34 10.37
C MET A 1075 8.31 -17.58 11.82
N LEU A 1076 7.06 -17.97 12.06
CA LEU A 1076 6.60 -18.34 13.41
C LEU A 1076 7.36 -19.54 13.98
N GLN A 1077 7.70 -20.52 13.16
CA GLN A 1077 8.53 -21.65 13.56
C GLN A 1077 9.96 -21.21 13.93
N ILE A 1078 10.55 -20.26 13.20
CA ILE A 1078 11.85 -19.68 13.54
C ILE A 1078 11.80 -18.98 14.90
N ILE A 1079 10.74 -18.21 15.19
CA ILE A 1079 10.55 -17.55 16.48
C ILE A 1079 10.47 -18.59 17.61
N ARG A 1080 9.71 -19.67 17.42
CA ARG A 1080 9.61 -20.79 18.38
C ARG A 1080 10.96 -21.46 18.63
N ASN A 1081 11.76 -21.65 17.58
CA ASN A 1081 13.10 -22.26 17.70
C ASN A 1081 14.10 -21.36 18.45
N CYS A 1082 13.93 -20.03 18.38
CA CYS A 1082 14.79 -19.08 19.08
C CYS A 1082 14.37 -18.81 20.53
N TYR A 1083 13.10 -19.09 20.89
CA TYR A 1083 12.56 -18.85 22.22
C TYR A 1083 13.34 -19.59 23.31
N LEU A 1084 14.02 -18.83 24.18
CA LEU A 1084 14.82 -19.33 25.30
C LEU A 1084 15.83 -20.42 24.90
N ASN A 1085 16.39 -20.29 23.70
CA ASN A 1085 17.28 -21.31 23.16
C ASN A 1085 18.55 -21.46 24.02
N VAL A 1086 18.82 -22.69 24.48
CA VAL A 1086 19.95 -23.06 25.34
C VAL A 1086 21.29 -22.62 24.75
N ARG A 1087 21.43 -22.66 23.42
CA ARG A 1087 22.66 -22.26 22.73
C ARG A 1087 23.02 -20.80 22.96
N SER A 1088 22.03 -19.91 23.12
CA SER A 1088 22.25 -18.49 23.44
C SER A 1088 22.92 -18.33 24.81
N LYS A 1089 22.46 -19.09 25.82
CA LYS A 1089 23.03 -19.03 27.18
C LYS A 1089 24.46 -19.56 27.21
N MET A 1090 24.71 -20.68 26.52
CA MET A 1090 26.07 -21.24 26.40
C MET A 1090 27.02 -20.27 25.67
N TYR A 1091 26.52 -19.55 24.67
CA TYR A 1091 27.30 -18.54 23.97
C TYR A 1091 27.68 -17.36 24.87
N ASP A 1092 26.72 -16.85 25.64
CA ASP A 1092 26.96 -15.78 26.61
C ASP A 1092 27.98 -16.21 27.70
N GLN A 1093 27.94 -17.47 28.13
CA GLN A 1093 28.96 -18.07 29.03
C GLN A 1093 30.35 -18.08 28.41
N LEU A 1094 30.47 -18.46 27.14
CA LEU A 1094 31.74 -18.44 26.41
C LEU A 1094 32.30 -17.02 26.32
N GLN A 1095 31.44 -16.03 26.05
CA GLN A 1095 31.82 -14.62 25.96
C GLN A 1095 32.29 -14.05 27.30
N TYR A 1096 31.68 -14.47 28.42
CA TYR A 1096 32.19 -14.13 29.75
C TYR A 1096 33.58 -14.70 30.00
N ILE A 1097 33.82 -15.97 29.64
CA ILE A 1097 35.12 -16.62 29.83
C ILE A 1097 36.20 -15.98 28.96
N GLN A 1098 35.88 -15.60 27.71
CA GLN A 1098 36.85 -15.09 26.75
C GLN A 1098 37.09 -13.58 26.85
N ASN A 1099 36.03 -12.80 27.08
CA ASN A 1099 36.02 -11.35 26.93
C ASN A 1099 35.53 -10.62 28.19
N GLU A 1100 35.28 -11.35 29.30
CA GLU A 1100 34.78 -10.79 30.57
C GLU A 1100 33.47 -9.99 30.41
N ILE A 1101 32.61 -10.40 29.46
CA ILE A 1101 31.29 -9.80 29.22
C ILE A 1101 30.24 -10.48 30.13
N PRO A 1102 29.62 -9.78 31.10
CA PRO A 1102 28.61 -10.35 31.98
C PRO A 1102 27.32 -10.73 31.24
N TYR A 1103 26.64 -11.77 31.71
CA TYR A 1103 25.42 -12.33 31.11
C TYR A 1103 24.31 -12.63 32.11
#